data_AF-A0A937N7V0-F1
#
_entry.id   AF-A0A937N7V0-F1
#
_cell.length_a   1.000
_cell.length_b   1.000
_cell.length_c   1.000
_cell.angle_alpha   90.00
_cell.angle_beta   90.00
_cell.angle_gamma   90.00
#
_symmetry.space_group_name_H-M   'P 1'
#
loop_
_entity.id
_entity.type
_entity.pdbx_description
1 polymer ?
#
loop_
_entity_poly.entity_id
_entity_poly.type
_entity_poly.pdbx_seq_one_letter_code
_entity_poly.pdbx_strand_id
1 'polypeptide(L)'
;MIWTILIGIAIFVGLIVVGLIAVVAYFTISSKRKERRVREQGRPMLTSLMMANHSMYDPDGVAEAPGVVVFGFYQPNPKLPVTLRSIGKRCHDLYTAPDPDTLPPVLRQFSLLLKDHMYDEDRRNRVPAEVAGTAAVYVADLWIDRDRLPPGWREHRVLACAVTGTDEGAIVLLPPNDPVAQQIYAAAHVAHVTSPTDLPQLSAAAPDARFLPAEARPFEIADEPSRGVPATVWFLVAGIAGAVFLSIAAAVLIHAMSSGGPDDEPATAAVAEVEVKPPTPPRSNPPAAPPNHYSLRRDPSSDSAKPRDSGPLPGFVPPVRPGTGSDSSPFDEQPANNGAAKPTDNPPTPKPKVSPVQPSPTTWASDTLRIPFQSQEEITFGPIGCPVVIVGKEVWHFGQKKVVQRLQDEYNERGMKSLSGDGHWFAVASKSQNQKDTAIDVWNVVTGEPQCQIAGDPEKFADLIRFSRNQFLLVGGRHSEEIEVWDVESGKQLPTITTPTRRVDDEHVTFTADGQYFTSVVNDSLTVIETKNRKTAAVMESPRPVIDPQQQLNDVQRMIMARRVISSIEIVRFSPDGQELAAVSDSREPRLCCWNARGKLVFDELIPRVQHVFFFDPTFDWLPDNSGWIVSGHIVDRETKRIVMAIRMPFADDPIFFPLDRDRLVGAFPHDPDVLQVIEIPWDRINASLQLLEDGAPALLSPADPISIELELKGLRGDAAATESVLTEALSQRLKADGLQIAAGRPTVFRLRFSEQAGDTLPIYERQSPFDFRGRNTGRTATEVEGSLVVELVAGGQVLWRDTIKATSSSSFREQINDATIRTSMLENLARQMNRLSIPYFIPESKEHLALPVVIE
;
A
#
# COMPACT_ATOMS: atom_id res chain seq x y z
N MET A 1 -30.83 13.02 36.91
CA MET A 1 -29.62 13.42 36.15
C MET A 1 -28.69 12.24 35.88
N ILE A 2 -27.91 11.71 36.85
CA ILE A 2 -26.99 10.57 36.57
C ILE A 2 -27.76 9.32 36.12
N TRP A 3 -28.76 8.87 36.89
CA TRP A 3 -29.59 7.71 36.52
C TRP A 3 -30.27 7.84 35.14
N THR A 4 -30.74 9.04 34.79
CA THR A 4 -31.35 9.32 33.47
C THR A 4 -30.34 9.24 32.32
N ILE A 5 -29.05 9.56 32.55
CA ILE A 5 -27.98 9.39 31.56
C ILE A 5 -27.65 7.90 31.39
N LEU A 6 -27.52 7.15 32.49
CA LEU A 6 -27.26 5.70 32.46
C LEU A 6 -28.35 4.91 31.73
N ILE A 7 -29.63 5.27 31.94
CA ILE A 7 -30.76 4.68 31.21
C ILE A 7 -30.69 5.01 29.70
N GLY A 8 -30.34 6.26 29.34
CA GLY A 8 -30.14 6.65 27.94
C GLY A 8 -29.03 5.86 27.24
N ILE A 9 -27.90 5.65 27.91
CA ILE A 9 -26.77 4.85 27.40
C ILE A 9 -27.20 3.38 27.20
N ALA A 10 -27.90 2.79 28.18
CA ALA A 10 -28.39 1.41 28.08
C ALA A 10 -29.35 1.20 26.89
N ILE A 11 -30.24 2.15 26.64
CA ILE A 11 -31.15 2.14 25.48
C ILE A 11 -30.36 2.25 24.16
N PHE A 12 -29.37 3.15 24.10
CA PHE A 12 -28.54 3.35 22.91
C PHE A 12 -27.72 2.09 22.55
N VAL A 13 -27.10 1.45 23.54
CA VAL A 13 -26.38 0.17 23.34
C VAL A 13 -27.33 -0.94 22.89
N GLY A 14 -28.53 -1.03 23.48
CA GLY A 14 -29.56 -1.99 23.04
C GLY A 14 -29.97 -1.83 21.58
N LEU A 15 -30.13 -0.58 21.10
CA LEU A 15 -30.45 -0.29 19.70
C LEU A 15 -29.32 -0.69 18.74
N ILE A 16 -28.05 -0.47 19.11
CA ILE A 16 -26.89 -0.92 18.32
C ILE A 16 -26.89 -2.45 18.18
N VAL A 17 -27.08 -3.19 19.27
CA VAL A 17 -27.12 -4.65 19.26
C VAL A 17 -28.26 -5.19 18.38
N VAL A 18 -29.46 -4.60 18.46
CA VAL A 18 -30.59 -4.96 17.60
C VAL A 18 -30.30 -4.69 16.11
N GLY A 19 -29.67 -3.56 15.79
CA GLY A 19 -29.23 -3.25 14.42
C GLY A 19 -28.22 -4.25 13.88
N LEU A 20 -27.24 -4.64 14.70
CA LEU A 20 -26.18 -5.59 14.32
C LEU A 20 -26.74 -7.00 14.08
N ILE A 21 -27.68 -7.45 14.92
CA ILE A 21 -28.44 -8.70 14.71
C ILE A 21 -29.24 -8.66 13.41
N ALA A 22 -29.90 -7.53 13.09
CA ALA A 22 -30.68 -7.38 11.86
C ALA A 22 -29.79 -7.46 10.60
N VAL A 23 -28.57 -6.90 10.64
CA VAL A 23 -27.59 -6.99 9.55
C VAL A 23 -27.12 -8.43 9.33
N VAL A 24 -26.74 -9.15 10.39
CA VAL A 24 -26.32 -10.57 10.29
C VAL A 24 -27.46 -11.46 9.76
N ALA A 25 -28.69 -11.24 10.23
CA ALA A 25 -29.87 -11.93 9.73
C ALA A 25 -30.14 -11.62 8.25
N TYR A 26 -29.98 -10.37 7.81
CA TYR A 26 -30.13 -9.97 6.41
C TYR A 26 -29.14 -10.71 5.49
N PHE A 27 -27.84 -10.71 5.81
CA PHE A 27 -26.84 -11.43 5.02
C PHE A 27 -27.13 -12.94 4.95
N THR A 28 -27.47 -13.55 6.09
CA THR A 28 -27.80 -14.98 6.17
C THR A 28 -29.01 -15.35 5.30
N ILE A 29 -30.05 -14.51 5.29
CA ILE A 29 -31.26 -14.71 4.46
C ILE A 29 -30.97 -14.42 2.98
N SER A 30 -30.11 -13.45 2.67
CA SER A 30 -29.73 -13.09 1.30
C SER A 30 -28.95 -14.23 0.62
N SER A 31 -27.91 -14.75 1.30
CA SER A 31 -27.10 -15.87 0.81
C SER A 31 -27.97 -17.12 0.51
N LYS A 32 -28.82 -17.53 1.45
CA LYS A 32 -29.72 -18.68 1.26
C LYS A 32 -30.74 -18.48 0.14
N ARG A 33 -31.16 -17.24 -0.15
CA ARG A 33 -32.00 -16.92 -1.33
C ARG A 33 -31.20 -16.99 -2.64
N LYS A 34 -29.92 -16.62 -2.63
CA LYS A 34 -29.02 -16.73 -3.79
C LYS A 34 -28.74 -18.20 -4.12
N GLU A 35 -28.31 -19.01 -3.16
CA GLU A 35 -28.07 -20.46 -3.36
C GLU A 35 -29.32 -21.16 -3.92
N ARG A 36 -30.49 -20.90 -3.33
CA ARG A 36 -31.77 -21.44 -3.80
C ARG A 36 -32.06 -21.06 -5.25
N ARG A 37 -31.87 -19.78 -5.64
CA ARG A 37 -32.08 -19.33 -7.02
C ARG A 37 -31.12 -20.03 -8.00
N VAL A 38 -29.85 -20.19 -7.65
CA VAL A 38 -28.88 -20.89 -8.52
C VAL A 38 -29.25 -22.38 -8.69
N ARG A 39 -29.79 -23.04 -7.65
CA ARG A 39 -30.32 -24.41 -7.77
C ARG A 39 -31.60 -24.49 -8.62
N GLU A 40 -32.51 -23.52 -8.49
CA GLU A 40 -33.80 -23.52 -9.21
C GLU A 40 -33.71 -23.05 -10.67
N GLN A 41 -32.69 -22.25 -11.03
CA GLN A 41 -32.56 -21.61 -12.35
C GLN A 41 -31.21 -21.86 -13.05
N GLY A 42 -30.26 -22.52 -12.39
CA GLY A 42 -28.94 -22.83 -12.94
C GLY A 42 -28.94 -24.07 -13.85
N ARG A 43 -28.01 -24.10 -14.80
CA ARG A 43 -27.70 -25.26 -15.62
C ARG A 43 -26.80 -26.21 -14.83
N PRO A 44 -27.12 -27.51 -14.72
CA PRO A 44 -26.27 -28.47 -14.04
C PRO A 44 -25.07 -28.82 -14.93
N MET A 45 -23.87 -28.81 -14.35
CA MET A 45 -22.57 -28.81 -15.02
C MET A 45 -21.57 -29.72 -14.32
N LEU A 46 -20.66 -30.33 -15.09
CA LEU A 46 -19.46 -30.99 -14.58
C LEU A 46 -18.32 -29.96 -14.48
N THR A 47 -17.64 -29.91 -13.34
CA THR A 47 -16.50 -29.02 -13.09
C THR A 47 -15.30 -29.81 -12.55
N SER A 48 -14.11 -29.23 -12.58
CA SER A 48 -12.91 -29.83 -12.00
C SER A 48 -12.24 -28.88 -11.01
N LEU A 49 -11.90 -29.39 -9.82
CA LEU A 49 -11.27 -28.61 -8.76
C LEU A 49 -9.78 -28.41 -9.06
N MET A 50 -9.39 -27.16 -9.33
CA MET A 50 -8.00 -26.79 -9.61
C MET A 50 -7.23 -26.56 -8.31
N MET A 51 -7.76 -25.70 -7.44
CA MET A 51 -7.16 -25.28 -6.17
C MET A 51 -8.23 -25.25 -5.08
N ALA A 52 -7.80 -25.47 -3.83
CA ALA A 52 -8.61 -25.31 -2.63
C ALA A 52 -7.69 -24.99 -1.45
N ASN A 53 -8.23 -24.40 -0.38
CA ASN A 53 -7.48 -24.25 0.87
C ASN A 53 -6.96 -25.62 1.36
N HIS A 54 -5.71 -25.68 1.80
CA HIS A 54 -5.02 -26.91 2.22
C HIS A 54 -5.84 -27.75 3.22
N SER A 55 -6.52 -27.09 4.16
CA SER A 55 -7.37 -27.70 5.19
C SER A 55 -8.58 -28.47 4.64
N MET A 56 -8.93 -28.36 3.36
CA MET A 56 -9.94 -29.19 2.69
C MET A 56 -9.43 -30.62 2.40
N TYR A 57 -8.12 -30.77 2.24
CA TYR A 57 -7.45 -32.06 2.04
C TYR A 57 -7.08 -32.76 3.36
N ASP A 58 -7.16 -32.04 4.48
CA ASP A 58 -7.11 -32.58 5.83
C ASP A 58 -8.42 -33.33 6.17
N PRO A 59 -8.39 -34.56 6.74
CA PRO A 59 -9.57 -35.20 7.32
C PRO A 59 -10.21 -34.39 8.46
N ASP A 60 -9.41 -33.74 9.30
CA ASP A 60 -9.84 -33.06 10.53
C ASP A 60 -9.97 -31.53 10.36
N GLY A 61 -9.62 -31.02 9.18
CA GLY A 61 -9.72 -29.59 8.83
C GLY A 61 -11.14 -29.03 8.72
N VAL A 62 -11.25 -27.80 8.18
CA VAL A 62 -12.50 -27.01 8.15
C VAL A 62 -13.63 -27.66 7.32
N ALA A 63 -14.87 -27.46 7.76
CA ALA A 63 -16.06 -27.98 7.08
C ALA A 63 -16.41 -27.25 5.77
N GLU A 64 -16.15 -25.95 5.69
CA GLU A 64 -16.32 -25.14 4.49
C GLU A 64 -15.01 -24.41 4.14
N ALA A 65 -14.69 -24.32 2.86
CA ALA A 65 -13.55 -23.54 2.37
C ALA A 65 -13.74 -23.04 0.93
N PRO A 66 -13.09 -21.92 0.53
CA PRO A 66 -13.03 -21.51 -0.85
C PRO A 66 -12.16 -22.48 -1.68
N GLY A 67 -12.58 -22.70 -2.92
CA GLY A 67 -11.81 -23.37 -3.95
C GLY A 67 -12.07 -22.77 -5.32
N VAL A 68 -11.19 -23.07 -6.27
CA VAL A 68 -11.20 -22.55 -7.64
C VAL A 68 -11.46 -23.71 -8.59
N VAL A 69 -12.53 -23.63 -9.38
CA VAL A 69 -13.00 -24.70 -10.28
C VAL A 69 -12.96 -24.30 -11.75
N VAL A 70 -12.71 -25.27 -12.62
CA VAL A 70 -12.63 -25.11 -14.08
C VAL A 70 -13.75 -25.90 -14.76
N PHE A 71 -14.52 -25.25 -15.64
CA PHE A 71 -15.70 -25.85 -16.28
C PHE A 71 -16.07 -25.19 -17.62
N GLY A 72 -16.99 -25.78 -18.38
CA GLY A 72 -17.53 -25.18 -19.60
C GLY A 72 -18.83 -25.85 -20.05
N PHE A 73 -19.57 -25.21 -20.96
CA PHE A 73 -20.96 -25.58 -21.35
C PHE A 73 -21.08 -26.79 -22.28
N TYR A 74 -20.27 -27.82 -22.02
CA TYR A 74 -20.34 -29.09 -22.70
C TYR A 74 -21.44 -29.94 -22.09
N GLN A 75 -22.14 -30.71 -22.93
CA GLN A 75 -22.93 -31.83 -22.42
C GLN A 75 -21.97 -32.81 -21.72
N PRO A 76 -22.32 -33.31 -20.51
CA PRO A 76 -21.54 -34.33 -19.82
C PRO A 76 -21.24 -35.51 -20.74
N ASN A 77 -19.96 -35.81 -20.92
CA ASN A 77 -19.51 -36.89 -21.78
C ASN A 77 -18.23 -37.51 -21.22
N PRO A 78 -17.88 -38.76 -21.61
CA PRO A 78 -16.80 -39.51 -20.96
C PRO A 78 -15.40 -38.84 -21.07
N LYS A 79 -15.16 -37.98 -22.07
CA LYS A 79 -13.87 -37.31 -22.27
C LYS A 79 -13.75 -36.01 -21.47
N LEU A 80 -14.87 -35.37 -21.12
CA LEU A 80 -14.91 -34.08 -20.41
C LEU A 80 -14.11 -34.06 -19.09
N PRO A 81 -14.13 -35.10 -18.22
CA PRO A 81 -13.32 -35.12 -16.99
C PRO A 81 -11.80 -35.11 -17.25
N VAL A 82 -11.35 -35.62 -18.40
CA VAL A 82 -9.93 -35.62 -18.78
C VAL A 82 -9.55 -34.27 -19.38
N THR A 83 -10.41 -33.71 -20.24
CA THR A 83 -10.22 -32.36 -20.81
C THR A 83 -10.18 -31.28 -19.74
N LEU A 84 -11.15 -31.26 -18.81
CA LEU A 84 -11.19 -30.25 -17.74
C LEU A 84 -9.99 -30.37 -16.78
N ARG A 85 -9.51 -31.59 -16.48
CA ARG A 85 -8.27 -31.78 -15.72
C ARG A 85 -7.02 -31.34 -16.47
N SER A 86 -6.96 -31.54 -17.80
CA SER A 86 -5.84 -31.09 -18.64
C SER A 86 -5.78 -29.57 -18.78
N ILE A 87 -6.94 -28.90 -18.81
CA ILE A 87 -7.01 -27.44 -18.77
C ILE A 87 -6.72 -26.93 -17.35
N GLY A 88 -7.33 -27.53 -16.33
CA GLY A 88 -7.08 -27.19 -14.92
C GLY A 88 -5.62 -27.36 -14.51
N LYS A 89 -4.92 -28.38 -15.04
CA LYS A 89 -3.46 -28.48 -14.87
C LYS A 89 -2.76 -27.28 -15.52
N ARG A 90 -3.05 -26.94 -16.79
CA ARG A 90 -2.37 -25.80 -17.44
C ARG A 90 -2.70 -24.45 -16.80
N CYS A 91 -3.89 -24.28 -16.23
CA CYS A 91 -4.18 -23.14 -15.35
C CYS A 91 -3.33 -23.18 -14.06
N HIS A 92 -3.16 -24.35 -13.44
CA HIS A 92 -2.29 -24.52 -12.27
C HIS A 92 -0.79 -24.33 -12.61
N ASP A 93 -0.34 -24.73 -13.79
CA ASP A 93 1.02 -24.51 -14.31
C ASP A 93 1.26 -22.99 -14.53
N LEU A 94 0.24 -22.22 -14.92
CA LEU A 94 0.27 -20.75 -15.01
C LEU A 94 0.19 -20.05 -13.65
N TYR A 95 -0.55 -20.63 -12.69
CA TYR A 95 -0.61 -20.17 -11.31
C TYR A 95 0.72 -20.39 -10.56
N THR A 96 1.40 -21.51 -10.83
CA THR A 96 2.74 -21.85 -10.29
C THR A 96 3.90 -21.30 -11.13
N ALA A 97 3.62 -20.54 -12.21
CA ALA A 97 4.66 -19.93 -13.03
C ALA A 97 5.54 -18.99 -12.16
N PRO A 98 6.87 -19.21 -12.11
CA PRO A 98 7.76 -18.46 -11.21
C PRO A 98 7.83 -16.99 -11.57
N ASP A 99 7.79 -16.66 -12.87
CA ASP A 99 7.72 -15.31 -13.39
C ASP A 99 6.59 -15.19 -14.45
N PRO A 100 5.46 -14.52 -14.13
CA PRO A 100 4.40 -14.22 -15.08
C PRO A 100 4.82 -13.33 -16.26
N ASP A 101 5.91 -12.58 -16.15
CA ASP A 101 6.32 -11.56 -17.13
C ASP A 101 7.02 -12.18 -18.34
N THR A 102 7.57 -13.39 -18.17
CA THR A 102 7.97 -14.26 -19.29
C THR A 102 6.80 -14.71 -20.18
N LEU A 103 5.55 -14.58 -19.70
CA LEU A 103 4.38 -15.04 -20.42
C LEU A 103 3.88 -13.98 -21.44
N PRO A 104 3.34 -14.40 -22.60
CA PRO A 104 2.59 -13.52 -23.48
C PRO A 104 1.51 -12.71 -22.71
N PRO A 105 1.20 -11.44 -23.05
CA PRO A 105 0.40 -10.56 -22.20
C PRO A 105 -0.95 -11.13 -21.72
N VAL A 106 -1.66 -11.87 -22.58
CA VAL A 106 -2.93 -12.54 -22.23
C VAL A 106 -2.72 -13.63 -21.16
N LEU A 107 -1.61 -14.36 -21.22
CA LEU A 107 -1.22 -15.37 -20.23
C LEU A 107 -0.65 -14.74 -18.95
N ARG A 108 0.07 -13.61 -19.04
CA ARG A 108 0.48 -12.81 -17.87
C ARG A 108 -0.73 -12.34 -17.08
N GLN A 109 -1.67 -11.65 -17.73
CA GLN A 109 -2.90 -11.15 -17.10
C GLN A 109 -3.72 -12.29 -16.49
N PHE A 110 -3.84 -13.42 -17.19
CA PHE A 110 -4.58 -14.58 -16.66
C PHE A 110 -3.83 -15.28 -15.50
N SER A 111 -2.50 -15.38 -15.54
CA SER A 111 -1.70 -15.88 -14.40
C SER A 111 -1.92 -15.02 -13.16
N LEU A 112 -1.88 -13.69 -13.28
CA LEU A 112 -2.16 -12.75 -12.18
C LEU A 112 -3.59 -12.93 -11.64
N LEU A 113 -4.60 -13.08 -12.50
CA LEU A 113 -5.98 -13.37 -12.10
C LEU A 113 -6.16 -14.72 -11.39
N LEU A 114 -5.27 -15.71 -11.62
CA LEU A 114 -5.26 -16.97 -10.87
C LEU A 114 -4.48 -16.85 -9.56
N LYS A 115 -3.45 -15.99 -9.50
CA LYS A 115 -2.65 -15.70 -8.31
C LYS A 115 -3.39 -14.83 -7.29
N ASP A 116 -4.42 -14.08 -7.68
CA ASP A 116 -5.34 -13.43 -6.74
C ASP A 116 -6.05 -14.48 -5.85
N HIS A 117 -5.72 -14.44 -4.55
CA HIS A 117 -6.24 -15.35 -3.52
C HIS A 117 -7.58 -14.90 -2.91
N MET A 118 -8.09 -13.71 -3.26
CA MET A 118 -9.37 -13.24 -2.73
C MET A 118 -10.52 -14.05 -3.32
N TYR A 119 -11.32 -14.67 -2.45
CA TYR A 119 -12.55 -15.33 -2.87
C TYR A 119 -13.61 -14.27 -3.21
N ASP A 120 -14.10 -14.30 -4.45
CA ASP A 120 -15.26 -13.53 -4.91
C ASP A 120 -16.30 -14.49 -5.51
N GLU A 121 -17.46 -14.56 -4.88
CA GLU A 121 -18.54 -15.53 -5.18
C GLU A 121 -19.11 -15.49 -6.61
N ASP A 122 -18.90 -14.43 -7.40
CA ASP A 122 -19.20 -14.42 -8.84
C ASP A 122 -17.94 -14.16 -9.70
N ARG A 123 -16.72 -14.22 -9.13
CA ARG A 123 -15.47 -14.10 -9.90
C ARG A 123 -15.37 -15.25 -10.87
N ARG A 124 -15.50 -14.91 -12.15
CA ARG A 124 -15.61 -15.87 -13.22
C ARG A 124 -14.90 -15.40 -14.49
N ASN A 125 -13.73 -15.97 -14.73
CA ASN A 125 -12.84 -15.59 -15.82
C ASN A 125 -12.88 -16.65 -16.93
N ARG A 126 -13.05 -16.22 -18.19
CA ARG A 126 -12.90 -17.12 -19.33
C ARG A 126 -11.43 -17.53 -19.46
N VAL A 127 -11.19 -18.84 -19.59
CA VAL A 127 -9.85 -19.38 -19.84
C VAL A 127 -9.38 -18.93 -21.24
N PRO A 128 -8.17 -18.34 -21.39
CA PRO A 128 -7.67 -17.89 -22.68
C PRO A 128 -7.53 -19.03 -23.72
N ALA A 129 -7.57 -18.68 -25.01
CA ALA A 129 -7.49 -19.66 -26.10
C ALA A 129 -6.14 -20.39 -26.15
N GLU A 130 -5.09 -19.75 -25.64
CA GLU A 130 -3.74 -20.26 -25.43
C GLU A 130 -3.75 -21.45 -24.43
N VAL A 131 -4.70 -21.47 -23.50
CA VAL A 131 -4.81 -22.48 -22.42
C VAL A 131 -5.94 -23.48 -22.71
N ALA A 132 -7.11 -23.02 -23.16
CA ALA A 132 -8.25 -23.88 -23.47
C ALA A 132 -8.27 -24.41 -24.92
N GLY A 133 -7.46 -23.83 -25.82
CA GLY A 133 -7.60 -24.06 -27.26
C GLY A 133 -8.89 -23.42 -27.79
N THR A 134 -9.60 -24.13 -28.67
CA THR A 134 -10.93 -23.72 -29.16
C THR A 134 -12.07 -23.94 -28.14
N ALA A 135 -11.76 -24.41 -26.92
CA ALA A 135 -12.77 -24.72 -25.91
C ALA A 135 -13.21 -23.46 -25.15
N ALA A 136 -14.52 -23.18 -25.14
CA ALA A 136 -15.13 -22.23 -24.22
C ALA A 136 -15.14 -22.84 -22.79
N VAL A 137 -14.13 -22.48 -22.01
CA VAL A 137 -13.92 -22.93 -20.62
C VAL A 137 -13.73 -21.70 -19.75
N TYR A 138 -14.13 -21.81 -18.49
CA TYR A 138 -14.14 -20.75 -17.49
C TYR A 138 -13.51 -21.28 -16.20
N VAL A 139 -12.86 -20.38 -15.48
CA VAL A 139 -12.49 -20.54 -14.09
C VAL A 139 -13.50 -19.76 -13.27
N ALA A 140 -13.97 -20.32 -12.15
CA ALA A 140 -14.72 -19.56 -11.16
C ALA A 140 -14.34 -19.99 -9.75
N ASP A 141 -14.56 -19.10 -8.80
CA ASP A 141 -14.54 -19.44 -7.39
C ASP A 141 -15.79 -20.23 -7.01
N LEU A 142 -15.64 -21.11 -6.02
CA LEU A 142 -16.71 -21.91 -5.45
C LEU A 142 -16.47 -22.08 -3.94
N TRP A 143 -17.46 -21.73 -3.13
CA TRP A 143 -17.48 -22.11 -1.72
C TRP A 143 -17.83 -23.60 -1.62
N ILE A 144 -16.95 -24.40 -1.02
CA ILE A 144 -17.04 -25.85 -0.98
C ILE A 144 -17.28 -26.31 0.45
N ASP A 145 -18.48 -26.86 0.66
CA ASP A 145 -18.89 -27.64 1.83
C ASP A 145 -18.33 -29.08 1.67
N ARG A 146 -17.48 -29.51 2.61
CA ARG A 146 -16.76 -30.79 2.56
C ARG A 146 -17.70 -31.99 2.62
N ASP A 147 -18.85 -31.86 3.29
CA ASP A 147 -19.85 -32.92 3.42
C ASP A 147 -20.70 -33.09 2.14
N ARG A 148 -20.54 -32.18 1.16
CA ARG A 148 -21.12 -32.28 -0.19
C ARG A 148 -20.15 -32.82 -1.25
N LEU A 149 -18.97 -33.27 -0.87
CA LEU A 149 -17.99 -33.84 -1.80
C LEU A 149 -18.25 -35.33 -2.07
N PRO A 150 -18.16 -35.81 -3.33
CA PRO A 150 -18.42 -37.21 -3.65
C PRO A 150 -17.29 -38.14 -3.14
N PRO A 151 -17.57 -39.43 -2.88
CA PRO A 151 -16.52 -40.42 -2.62
C PRO A 151 -15.45 -40.41 -3.72
N GLY A 152 -14.17 -40.50 -3.34
CA GLY A 152 -13.04 -40.45 -4.29
C GLY A 152 -12.70 -39.06 -4.85
N TRP A 153 -13.34 -37.97 -4.40
CA TRP A 153 -13.10 -36.62 -4.93
C TRP A 153 -11.62 -36.19 -4.91
N ARG A 154 -10.83 -36.67 -3.94
CA ARG A 154 -9.39 -36.34 -3.82
C ARG A 154 -8.56 -36.90 -4.98
N GLU A 155 -8.89 -38.10 -5.44
CA GLU A 155 -8.21 -38.80 -6.54
C GLU A 155 -8.63 -38.29 -7.92
N HIS A 156 -9.87 -37.77 -8.03
CA HIS A 156 -10.44 -37.43 -9.32
C HIS A 156 -10.59 -35.92 -9.55
N ARG A 157 -10.76 -35.11 -8.50
CA ARG A 157 -10.98 -33.65 -8.53
C ARG A 157 -12.09 -33.23 -9.52
N VAL A 158 -13.22 -33.94 -9.51
CA VAL A 158 -14.40 -33.66 -10.33
C VAL A 158 -15.61 -33.42 -9.44
N LEU A 159 -16.37 -32.37 -9.72
CA LEU A 159 -17.55 -31.95 -8.95
C LEU A 159 -18.75 -31.74 -9.90
N ALA A 160 -19.96 -31.92 -9.37
CA ALA A 160 -21.21 -31.53 -10.03
C ALA A 160 -21.70 -30.21 -9.42
N CYS A 161 -21.99 -29.22 -10.26
CA CYS A 161 -22.40 -27.89 -9.83
C CYS A 161 -23.62 -27.40 -10.63
N ALA A 162 -24.40 -26.49 -10.07
CA ALA A 162 -25.37 -25.70 -10.84
C ALA A 162 -24.77 -24.31 -11.13
N VAL A 163 -24.88 -23.84 -12.37
CA VAL A 163 -24.30 -22.57 -12.84
C VAL A 163 -25.36 -21.72 -13.51
N THR A 164 -25.50 -20.46 -13.10
CA THR A 164 -26.38 -19.50 -13.78
C THR A 164 -25.66 -18.79 -14.94
N GLY A 165 -26.44 -18.34 -15.94
CA GLY A 165 -25.91 -17.60 -17.10
C GLY A 165 -24.93 -18.39 -17.99
N THR A 166 -24.33 -17.71 -18.97
CA THR A 166 -23.26 -18.26 -19.82
C THR A 166 -21.87 -17.75 -19.45
N ASP A 167 -21.71 -16.57 -18.86
CA ASP A 167 -20.38 -15.96 -18.71
C ASP A 167 -20.09 -15.41 -17.29
N GLU A 168 -21.08 -14.78 -16.63
CA GLU A 168 -20.90 -14.03 -15.37
C GLU A 168 -21.75 -14.56 -14.19
N GLY A 169 -22.50 -15.65 -14.37
CA GLY A 169 -23.43 -16.12 -13.36
C GLY A 169 -22.84 -17.08 -12.33
N ALA A 170 -23.31 -16.94 -11.08
CA ALA A 170 -22.91 -17.68 -9.89
C ALA A 170 -23.03 -19.20 -10.04
N ILE A 171 -22.17 -19.91 -9.30
CA ILE A 171 -22.01 -21.36 -9.25
C ILE A 171 -22.22 -21.91 -7.83
N VAL A 172 -22.88 -23.07 -7.69
CA VAL A 172 -23.04 -23.77 -6.40
C VAL A 172 -22.80 -25.27 -6.52
N LEU A 173 -22.23 -25.88 -5.48
CA LEU A 173 -21.96 -27.31 -5.40
C LEU A 173 -23.26 -28.10 -5.19
N LEU A 174 -23.53 -29.08 -6.06
CA LEU A 174 -24.67 -30.00 -5.92
C LEU A 174 -24.29 -31.16 -4.97
N PRO A 175 -25.15 -31.52 -4.00
CA PRO A 175 -24.90 -32.66 -3.12
C PRO A 175 -24.71 -33.97 -3.89
N PRO A 176 -23.89 -34.94 -3.41
CA PRO A 176 -23.65 -36.21 -4.12
C PRO A 176 -24.90 -37.09 -4.25
N ASN A 177 -25.88 -36.86 -3.38
CA ASN A 177 -27.17 -37.55 -3.34
C ASN A 177 -28.26 -36.85 -4.19
N ASP A 178 -27.93 -35.73 -4.86
CA ASP A 178 -28.84 -35.07 -5.79
C ASP A 178 -28.99 -35.90 -7.08
N PRO A 179 -30.21 -36.25 -7.55
CA PRO A 179 -30.40 -37.05 -8.75
C PRO A 179 -29.73 -36.46 -10.00
N VAL A 180 -29.61 -35.14 -10.09
CA VAL A 180 -28.95 -34.46 -11.21
C VAL A 180 -27.43 -34.57 -11.10
N ALA A 181 -26.88 -34.48 -9.89
CA ALA A 181 -25.46 -34.75 -9.65
C ALA A 181 -25.11 -36.21 -9.96
N GLN A 182 -25.95 -37.17 -9.56
CA GLN A 182 -25.76 -38.59 -9.87
C GLN A 182 -25.77 -38.87 -11.38
N GLN A 183 -26.65 -38.23 -12.15
CA GLN A 183 -26.64 -38.31 -13.61
C GLN A 183 -25.36 -37.71 -14.23
N ILE A 184 -24.88 -36.57 -13.72
CA ILE A 184 -23.62 -35.95 -14.14
C ILE A 184 -22.42 -36.86 -13.87
N TYR A 185 -22.31 -37.41 -12.65
CA TYR A 185 -21.22 -38.32 -12.29
C TYR A 185 -21.29 -39.63 -13.09
N ALA A 186 -22.48 -40.19 -13.31
CA ALA A 186 -22.65 -41.38 -14.16
C ALA A 186 -22.18 -41.12 -15.61
N ALA A 187 -22.57 -40.01 -16.21
CA ALA A 187 -22.12 -39.63 -17.57
C ALA A 187 -20.60 -39.38 -17.67
N ALA A 188 -19.97 -38.95 -16.57
CA ALA A 188 -18.52 -38.81 -16.47
C ALA A 188 -17.78 -40.15 -16.27
N HIS A 189 -18.34 -41.09 -15.48
CA HIS A 189 -17.69 -42.36 -15.13
C HIS A 189 -17.61 -43.37 -16.29
N VAL A 190 -18.42 -43.22 -17.34
CA VAL A 190 -18.44 -44.10 -18.53
C VAL A 190 -17.09 -44.20 -19.28
N ALA A 191 -16.09 -43.36 -18.97
CA ALA A 191 -14.73 -43.48 -19.53
C ALA A 191 -13.79 -44.44 -18.77
N HIS A 192 -13.99 -44.68 -17.48
CA HIS A 192 -12.96 -45.32 -16.62
C HIS A 192 -13.02 -46.85 -16.56
N VAL A 193 -13.96 -47.49 -17.28
CA VAL A 193 -14.17 -48.96 -17.28
C VAL A 193 -13.84 -49.59 -18.64
N THR A 194 -12.74 -49.15 -19.28
CA THR A 194 -12.23 -49.72 -20.55
C THR A 194 -10.75 -50.09 -20.52
N SER A 195 -10.28 -50.65 -19.39
CA SER A 195 -9.15 -51.57 -19.35
C SER A 195 -9.57 -52.84 -18.59
N PRO A 196 -9.43 -54.05 -19.15
CA PRO A 196 -10.16 -55.23 -18.67
C PRO A 196 -9.41 -56.06 -17.61
N THR A 197 -9.39 -55.58 -16.36
CA THR A 197 -9.13 -56.41 -15.17
C THR A 197 -9.95 -55.89 -13.98
N ASP A 198 -10.48 -56.81 -13.18
CA ASP A 198 -11.05 -56.62 -11.84
C ASP A 198 -12.23 -55.64 -11.68
N LEU A 199 -13.42 -56.09 -12.12
CA LEU A 199 -14.69 -55.76 -11.46
C LEU A 199 -15.61 -56.99 -11.38
N PRO A 200 -16.14 -57.37 -10.20
CA PRO A 200 -17.16 -58.40 -10.07
C PRO A 200 -18.47 -58.02 -10.78
N GLN A 201 -19.21 -59.05 -11.22
CA GLN A 201 -20.42 -58.88 -12.04
C GLN A 201 -21.59 -58.22 -11.29
N LEU A 202 -22.27 -57.29 -11.96
CA LEU A 202 -23.69 -57.00 -11.71
C LEU A 202 -24.45 -56.99 -13.04
N SER A 203 -25.64 -57.59 -13.04
CA SER A 203 -26.29 -58.10 -14.26
C SER A 203 -27.06 -57.04 -15.04
N ALA A 204 -27.06 -57.24 -16.36
CA ALA A 204 -27.78 -56.44 -17.35
C ALA A 204 -29.30 -56.33 -17.12
N ALA A 205 -29.85 -55.18 -17.53
CA ALA A 205 -30.95 -55.13 -18.48
C ALA A 205 -30.99 -53.77 -19.21
N ALA A 206 -30.91 -53.79 -20.54
CA ALA A 206 -31.40 -52.72 -21.42
C ALA A 206 -32.55 -53.32 -22.26
N PRO A 207 -33.47 -52.48 -22.77
CA PRO A 207 -33.46 -52.29 -24.23
C PRO A 207 -33.85 -50.88 -24.71
N ASP A 208 -33.79 -50.71 -26.04
CA ASP A 208 -34.44 -49.68 -26.86
C ASP A 208 -34.12 -48.20 -26.61
N ALA A 209 -33.04 -47.74 -27.27
CA ALA A 209 -32.93 -46.35 -27.67
C ALA A 209 -33.93 -46.03 -28.81
N ARG A 210 -34.72 -44.97 -28.66
CA ARG A 210 -35.42 -44.31 -29.78
C ARG A 210 -35.26 -42.79 -29.65
N PHE A 211 -34.90 -42.15 -30.76
CA PHE A 211 -34.88 -40.68 -30.89
C PHE A 211 -36.30 -40.11 -30.79
N LEU A 212 -36.40 -38.84 -30.39
CA LEU A 212 -37.29 -37.74 -30.83
C LEU A 212 -37.23 -36.60 -29.78
N PRO A 213 -37.73 -35.37 -30.05
CA PRO A 213 -37.14 -34.42 -30.98
C PRO A 213 -36.84 -33.06 -30.31
N ALA A 214 -36.39 -32.08 -31.09
CA ALA A 214 -36.28 -30.70 -30.63
C ALA A 214 -37.66 -30.01 -30.63
N GLU A 215 -38.33 -29.91 -29.48
CA GLU A 215 -39.49 -29.03 -29.30
C GLU A 215 -39.53 -28.48 -27.86
N ALA A 216 -39.16 -27.21 -27.69
CA ALA A 216 -39.22 -26.55 -26.39
C ALA A 216 -40.63 -25.98 -26.17
N ARG A 217 -41.32 -26.45 -25.12
CA ARG A 217 -42.52 -25.78 -24.61
C ARG A 217 -42.14 -24.89 -23.42
N PRO A 218 -42.68 -23.67 -23.31
CA PRO A 218 -42.48 -22.84 -22.13
C PRO A 218 -43.15 -23.50 -20.92
N PHE A 219 -42.50 -23.43 -19.76
CA PHE A 219 -43.12 -23.81 -18.50
C PHE A 219 -43.85 -22.59 -17.95
N GLU A 220 -45.19 -22.61 -17.97
CA GLU A 220 -45.98 -21.60 -17.27
C GLU A 220 -45.80 -21.79 -15.75
N ILE A 221 -45.38 -20.72 -15.08
CA ILE A 221 -45.40 -20.61 -13.62
C ILE A 221 -46.57 -19.69 -13.28
N ALA A 222 -47.51 -20.15 -12.46
CA ALA A 222 -48.65 -19.35 -12.04
C ALA A 222 -48.20 -18.20 -11.13
N ASP A 223 -48.81 -17.02 -11.30
CA ASP A 223 -48.59 -15.86 -10.44
C ASP A 223 -49.10 -16.12 -9.00
N GLU A 224 -48.18 -16.42 -8.07
CA GLU A 224 -48.39 -16.09 -6.67
C GLU A 224 -47.93 -14.65 -6.41
N PRO A 225 -48.80 -13.74 -5.92
CA PRO A 225 -48.42 -12.36 -5.69
C PRO A 225 -47.40 -12.27 -4.54
N SER A 226 -46.23 -11.71 -4.84
CA SER A 226 -45.13 -11.56 -3.89
C SER A 226 -45.57 -10.78 -2.64
N ARG A 227 -45.77 -11.48 -1.52
CA ARG A 227 -46.06 -10.85 -0.23
C ARG A 227 -44.81 -10.07 0.23
N GLY A 228 -44.84 -8.76 0.00
CA GLY A 228 -43.88 -7.83 0.59
C GLY A 228 -43.92 -7.85 2.13
N VAL A 229 -42.91 -7.25 2.75
CA VAL A 229 -42.82 -7.12 4.21
C VAL A 229 -44.13 -6.51 4.75
N PRO A 230 -44.83 -7.15 5.71
CA PRO A 230 -46.10 -6.63 6.18
C PRO A 230 -45.93 -5.25 6.79
N ALA A 231 -46.84 -4.33 6.48
CA ALA A 231 -46.73 -2.90 6.83
C ALA A 231 -46.56 -2.65 8.34
N THR A 232 -46.98 -3.61 9.18
CA THR A 232 -46.74 -3.61 10.64
C THR A 232 -45.28 -3.42 11.02
N VAL A 233 -44.31 -3.93 10.23
CA VAL A 233 -42.87 -3.73 10.49
C VAL A 233 -42.47 -2.27 10.27
N TRP A 234 -42.96 -1.64 9.20
CA TRP A 234 -42.72 -0.22 8.92
C TRP A 234 -43.42 0.68 9.94
N PHE A 235 -44.64 0.35 10.36
CA PHE A 235 -45.33 1.06 11.44
C PHE A 235 -44.61 0.93 12.79
N LEU A 236 -43.97 -0.21 13.09
CA LEU A 236 -43.16 -0.38 14.30
C LEU A 236 -41.94 0.55 14.29
N VAL A 237 -41.18 0.57 13.18
CA VAL A 237 -39.99 1.43 13.03
C VAL A 237 -40.37 2.92 13.08
N ALA A 238 -41.43 3.32 12.38
CA ALA A 238 -41.94 4.69 12.40
C ALA A 238 -42.46 5.11 13.79
N GLY A 239 -43.15 4.21 14.49
CA GLY A 239 -43.65 4.46 15.85
C GLY A 239 -42.53 4.66 16.88
N ILE A 240 -41.46 3.87 16.79
CA ILE A 240 -40.26 4.02 17.62
C ILE A 240 -39.58 5.38 17.37
N ALA A 241 -39.41 5.77 16.10
CA ALA A 241 -38.84 7.07 15.75
C ALA A 241 -39.69 8.24 16.27
N GLY A 242 -41.01 8.16 16.15
CA GLY A 242 -41.94 9.18 16.67
C GLY A 242 -41.90 9.31 18.20
N ALA A 243 -41.79 8.19 18.93
CA ALA A 243 -41.70 8.19 20.39
C ALA A 243 -40.40 8.86 20.89
N VAL A 244 -39.28 8.64 20.19
CA VAL A 244 -38.01 9.32 20.50
C VAL A 244 -38.13 10.83 20.27
N PHE A 245 -38.72 11.25 19.13
CA PHE A 245 -38.86 12.67 18.80
C PHE A 245 -39.76 13.43 19.80
N LEU A 246 -40.89 12.83 20.20
CA LEU A 246 -41.76 13.37 21.26
C LEU A 246 -41.06 13.48 22.62
N SER A 247 -40.23 12.49 22.96
CA SER A 247 -39.48 12.50 24.23
C SER A 247 -38.44 13.63 24.29
N ILE A 248 -37.75 13.89 23.17
CA ILE A 248 -36.79 15.00 23.05
C ILE A 248 -37.53 16.35 23.09
N ALA A 249 -38.63 16.48 22.35
CA ALA A 249 -39.44 17.70 22.36
C ALA A 249 -39.99 18.04 23.76
N ALA A 250 -40.45 17.05 24.53
CA ALA A 250 -40.92 17.24 25.90
C ALA A 250 -39.79 17.72 26.84
N ALA A 251 -38.58 17.18 26.72
CA ALA A 251 -37.43 17.61 27.51
C ALA A 251 -37.03 19.07 27.22
N VAL A 252 -37.04 19.49 25.95
CA VAL A 252 -36.80 20.88 25.54
C VAL A 252 -37.89 21.82 26.07
N LEU A 253 -39.17 21.41 26.01
CA LEU A 253 -40.28 22.23 26.49
C LEU A 253 -40.22 22.45 28.01
N ILE A 254 -39.89 21.41 28.78
CA ILE A 254 -39.70 21.50 30.24
C ILE A 254 -38.55 22.45 30.59
N HIS A 255 -37.46 22.45 29.80
CA HIS A 255 -36.36 23.38 30.01
C HIS A 255 -36.78 24.84 29.71
N ALA A 256 -37.45 25.09 28.58
CA ALA A 256 -37.93 26.42 28.21
C ALA A 256 -38.95 27.01 29.19
N MET A 257 -39.82 26.18 29.80
CA MET A 257 -40.75 26.63 30.85
C MET A 257 -40.09 26.94 32.20
N SER A 258 -38.80 26.61 32.38
CA SER A 258 -38.06 26.91 33.62
C SER A 258 -37.31 28.25 33.61
N SER A 259 -37.27 28.94 32.47
CA SER A 259 -36.41 30.11 32.23
C SER A 259 -37.19 31.36 31.79
N GLY A 260 -38.32 31.66 32.44
CA GLY A 260 -39.19 32.78 32.07
C GLY A 260 -39.86 33.48 33.26
N GLY A 261 -39.22 34.54 33.77
CA GLY A 261 -39.75 35.49 34.75
C GLY A 261 -38.93 36.80 34.63
N PRO A 262 -39.56 38.00 34.66
CA PRO A 262 -38.96 39.19 34.07
C PRO A 262 -38.12 40.05 35.02
N ASP A 263 -37.17 40.78 34.44
CA ASP A 263 -36.47 41.93 35.04
C ASP A 263 -37.30 43.22 34.89
N ASP A 264 -37.15 44.17 35.82
CA ASP A 264 -37.57 45.57 35.65
C ASP A 264 -36.77 46.53 36.59
N GLU A 265 -35.57 46.90 36.14
CA GLU A 265 -34.82 48.17 36.28
C GLU A 265 -34.79 49.02 37.62
N PRO A 266 -34.03 50.14 37.77
CA PRO A 266 -32.83 50.05 38.61
C PRO A 266 -32.62 51.15 39.70
N ALA A 267 -31.45 51.03 40.36
CA ALA A 267 -30.66 52.06 41.06
C ALA A 267 -31.08 52.51 42.48
N THR A 268 -30.14 52.41 43.45
CA THR A 268 -29.36 53.56 44.00
C THR A 268 -28.49 53.19 45.22
N ALA A 269 -27.44 53.99 45.45
CA ALA A 269 -26.71 54.20 46.72
C ALA A 269 -25.90 53.03 47.34
N ALA A 270 -25.06 53.40 48.31
CA ALA A 270 -24.14 52.54 49.07
C ALA A 270 -24.18 52.94 50.57
N VAL A 271 -23.28 52.37 51.40
CA VAL A 271 -23.13 52.60 52.87
C VAL A 271 -24.20 51.82 53.69
N ALA A 272 -23.92 51.12 54.81
CA ALA A 272 -22.73 51.03 55.68
C ALA A 272 -22.42 49.59 56.19
N GLU A 273 -21.45 49.51 57.10
CA GLU A 273 -20.93 48.33 57.83
C GLU A 273 -21.92 47.69 58.82
N VAL A 274 -21.62 46.44 59.26
CA VAL A 274 -21.26 46.12 60.67
C VAL A 274 -20.81 44.65 60.82
N GLU A 275 -19.83 44.41 61.70
CA GLU A 275 -19.21 43.11 62.00
C GLU A 275 -19.84 42.40 63.23
N VAL A 276 -20.05 41.07 63.17
CA VAL A 276 -20.15 40.18 64.35
C VAL A 276 -19.50 38.81 64.05
N LYS A 277 -18.87 38.20 65.06
CA LYS A 277 -18.05 36.96 64.99
C LYS A 277 -18.20 36.14 66.30
N PRO A 278 -17.51 34.99 66.43
CA PRO A 278 -17.95 33.61 66.19
C PRO A 278 -18.62 32.95 67.44
N PRO A 279 -18.77 31.60 67.48
CA PRO A 279 -17.90 30.84 68.40
C PRO A 279 -17.41 29.46 67.91
N THR A 280 -16.56 28.83 68.72
CA THR A 280 -15.96 27.47 68.64
C THR A 280 -15.47 27.09 70.06
N PRO A 281 -14.96 25.88 70.38
CA PRO A 281 -15.08 24.52 69.78
C PRO A 281 -15.71 23.54 70.82
N PRO A 282 -15.47 22.20 70.79
CA PRO A 282 -14.30 21.65 71.52
C PRO A 282 -13.65 20.33 70.99
N ARG A 283 -12.30 20.23 71.16
CA ARG A 283 -11.46 19.12 71.72
C ARG A 283 -11.74 17.62 71.42
N SER A 284 -10.75 16.69 71.35
CA SER A 284 -9.26 16.76 71.32
C SER A 284 -8.56 15.38 71.20
N ASN A 285 -7.46 15.28 70.41
CA ASN A 285 -6.09 14.71 70.67
C ASN A 285 -5.85 13.44 71.55
N PRO A 286 -4.63 12.82 71.55
CA PRO A 286 -3.54 12.63 70.53
C PRO A 286 -3.09 11.12 70.53
N PRO A 287 -1.83 10.64 70.31
CA PRO A 287 -0.55 11.17 69.76
C PRO A 287 -0.04 10.27 68.58
N ALA A 288 1.25 10.04 68.20
CA ALA A 288 2.60 10.44 68.66
C ALA A 288 3.66 10.37 67.53
N ALA A 289 4.72 11.20 67.62
CA ALA A 289 6.01 11.12 66.90
C ALA A 289 6.97 12.19 67.52
N PRO A 290 8.29 12.29 67.20
CA PRO A 290 9.28 11.33 66.66
C PRO A 290 10.43 11.13 67.70
N PRO A 291 11.71 10.89 67.32
CA PRO A 291 12.68 12.01 67.12
C PRO A 291 13.66 11.79 65.93
N ASN A 292 14.42 12.73 65.32
CA ASN A 292 14.60 14.20 65.36
C ASN A 292 15.96 14.76 65.91
N HIS A 293 16.65 15.58 65.09
CA HIS A 293 17.90 16.39 65.28
C HIS A 293 19.23 15.63 65.55
N TYR A 294 20.44 16.08 65.17
CA TYR A 294 21.04 17.41 64.84
C TYR A 294 21.52 17.48 63.35
N SER A 295 21.73 18.58 62.61
CA SER A 295 21.97 20.04 62.81
C SER A 295 23.45 20.52 62.90
N LEU A 296 23.77 21.65 62.21
CA LEU A 296 25.07 22.39 62.12
C LEU A 296 26.20 21.77 61.24
N ARG A 297 27.16 22.50 60.61
CA ARG A 297 27.21 23.86 59.96
C ARG A 297 28.60 24.07 59.27
N ARG A 298 28.66 24.84 58.16
CA ARG A 298 29.85 25.55 57.55
C ARG A 298 31.01 24.75 56.88
N ASP A 299 31.16 24.97 55.57
CA ASP A 299 32.31 25.54 54.79
C ASP A 299 33.60 26.04 55.53
N PRO A 300 34.75 26.31 54.84
CA PRO A 300 35.33 25.72 53.60
C PRO A 300 36.88 25.50 53.66
N SER A 301 37.53 25.11 52.53
CA SER A 301 39.00 25.17 52.24
C SER A 301 39.90 24.19 53.04
N SER A 302 41.20 23.91 52.80
CA SER A 302 42.19 23.97 51.67
C SER A 302 43.54 23.35 52.18
N ASP A 303 44.63 23.01 51.46
CA ASP A 303 45.01 22.98 50.02
C ASP A 303 46.21 22.01 49.77
N SER A 304 46.64 21.84 48.50
CA SER A 304 47.93 21.22 48.03
C SER A 304 48.13 19.69 48.26
N ALA A 305 49.02 18.94 47.57
CA ALA A 305 50.17 19.27 46.71
C ALA A 305 50.53 18.16 45.66
N LYS A 306 51.36 18.51 44.66
CA LYS A 306 52.25 17.64 43.83
C LYS A 306 53.73 18.06 44.10
N PRO A 307 54.80 17.71 43.34
CA PRO A 307 55.08 16.64 42.36
C PRO A 307 56.41 15.87 42.62
N ARG A 308 56.84 15.00 41.66
CA ARG A 308 58.25 14.71 41.16
C ARG A 308 58.39 13.25 40.67
N ASP A 309 59.44 12.84 39.93
CA ASP A 309 60.13 13.36 38.71
C ASP A 309 61.35 12.47 38.39
N SER A 310 61.58 12.09 37.11
CA SER A 310 62.92 11.89 36.48
C SER A 310 62.83 11.33 35.04
N GLY A 311 63.61 11.90 34.11
CA GLY A 311 63.85 11.40 32.74
C GLY A 311 65.23 10.73 32.60
N PRO A 312 65.94 10.75 31.42
CA PRO A 312 65.72 11.60 30.23
C PRO A 312 65.85 10.91 28.82
N LEU A 313 65.78 11.74 27.77
CA LEU A 313 65.94 11.50 26.30
C LEU A 313 67.43 11.62 25.85
N PRO A 314 67.91 11.31 24.60
CA PRO A 314 67.43 11.72 23.23
C PRO A 314 67.59 10.68 22.08
N GLY A 315 67.33 10.91 20.76
CA GLY A 315 66.66 12.02 20.03
C GLY A 315 66.95 12.05 18.49
N PHE A 316 66.28 12.99 17.78
CA PHE A 316 66.54 13.57 16.42
C PHE A 316 66.33 12.81 15.06
N VAL A 317 65.83 13.62 14.11
CA VAL A 317 65.34 13.44 12.70
C VAL A 317 66.37 14.03 11.67
N PRO A 318 66.18 14.17 10.31
CA PRO A 318 65.11 13.75 9.35
C PRO A 318 65.60 13.02 8.02
N PRO A 319 65.46 13.48 6.74
CA PRO A 319 64.76 12.72 5.67
C PRO A 319 65.53 12.57 4.30
N VAL A 320 64.90 12.02 3.23
CA VAL A 320 65.12 12.39 1.78
C VAL A 320 64.15 11.70 0.77
N ARG A 321 64.01 12.25 -0.45
CA ARG A 321 63.29 11.80 -1.69
C ARG A 321 64.23 12.01 -2.91
N PRO A 322 63.91 11.66 -4.18
CA PRO A 322 63.05 10.62 -4.78
C PRO A 322 63.87 9.72 -5.78
N GLY A 323 63.23 9.03 -6.73
CA GLY A 323 63.90 8.39 -7.89
C GLY A 323 62.98 8.24 -9.12
N THR A 324 63.53 8.42 -10.33
CA THR A 324 62.79 8.46 -11.62
C THR A 324 63.52 7.71 -12.74
N GLY A 325 62.78 7.01 -13.60
CA GLY A 325 63.18 6.41 -14.89
C GLY A 325 62.06 5.47 -15.36
N SER A 326 61.48 5.55 -16.57
CA SER A 326 62.07 5.43 -17.93
C SER A 326 62.66 4.02 -18.16
N ASP A 327 62.22 3.22 -19.13
CA ASP A 327 62.25 3.51 -20.57
C ASP A 327 61.36 2.59 -21.46
N SER A 328 61.32 2.95 -22.76
CA SER A 328 61.14 2.08 -23.95
C SER A 328 59.86 1.22 -24.15
N SER A 329 58.99 1.75 -25.01
CA SER A 329 58.36 1.01 -26.14
C SER A 329 59.43 0.68 -27.22
N PRO A 330 59.18 -0.03 -28.36
CA PRO A 330 57.93 -0.61 -28.87
C PRO A 330 58.05 -2.04 -29.44
N PHE A 331 56.97 -2.57 -30.02
CA PHE A 331 56.99 -3.17 -31.37
C PHE A 331 55.57 -3.28 -31.96
N ASP A 332 55.29 -2.54 -33.03
CA ASP A 332 54.15 -2.76 -33.93
C ASP A 332 54.53 -3.74 -35.03
N GLU A 333 53.58 -4.57 -35.51
CA GLU A 333 53.44 -4.86 -36.95
C GLU A 333 52.07 -5.53 -37.31
N GLN A 334 51.22 -4.76 -37.99
CA GLN A 334 50.24 -5.23 -38.99
C GLN A 334 50.96 -5.31 -40.37
N PRO A 335 50.41 -5.87 -41.50
CA PRO A 335 48.96 -5.99 -41.82
C PRO A 335 48.50 -7.16 -42.75
N ALA A 336 47.22 -7.09 -43.15
CA ALA A 336 46.66 -7.44 -44.48
C ALA A 336 46.39 -8.93 -44.88
N ASN A 337 45.55 -9.24 -45.89
CA ASN A 337 44.25 -8.69 -46.36
C ASN A 337 43.61 -9.61 -47.46
N ASN A 338 42.32 -9.40 -47.77
CA ASN A 338 41.55 -9.73 -49.00
C ASN A 338 41.05 -11.16 -49.31
N GLY A 339 39.82 -11.22 -49.85
CA GLY A 339 39.32 -12.28 -50.75
C GLY A 339 38.17 -13.16 -50.24
N ALA A 340 36.96 -13.25 -50.82
CA ALA A 340 36.02 -12.32 -51.50
C ALA A 340 35.03 -13.14 -52.36
N ALA A 341 33.70 -13.08 -52.10
CA ALA A 341 32.63 -13.51 -53.02
C ALA A 341 31.25 -12.97 -52.58
N LYS A 342 30.32 -12.71 -53.53
CA LYS A 342 28.95 -12.21 -53.29
C LYS A 342 27.96 -12.90 -54.27
N PRO A 343 26.74 -13.26 -53.84
CA PRO A 343 25.51 -12.76 -54.50
C PRO A 343 24.29 -12.63 -53.55
N THR A 344 23.13 -12.03 -53.89
CA THR A 344 22.81 -10.82 -54.68
C THR A 344 21.41 -10.31 -54.28
N ASP A 345 21.36 -9.17 -53.60
CA ASP A 345 20.47 -8.01 -53.85
C ASP A 345 18.97 -8.21 -54.19
N ASN A 346 18.09 -7.78 -53.29
CA ASN A 346 17.02 -6.80 -53.62
C ASN A 346 16.52 -6.07 -52.34
N PRO A 347 16.07 -4.79 -52.42
CA PRO A 347 16.00 -3.93 -51.23
C PRO A 347 14.59 -3.75 -50.62
N PRO A 348 14.44 -3.78 -49.27
CA PRO A 348 13.36 -3.10 -48.58
C PRO A 348 13.66 -1.59 -48.44
N THR A 349 12.62 -0.76 -48.38
CA THR A 349 12.74 0.71 -48.25
C THR A 349 13.39 1.14 -46.94
N PRO A 350 14.19 2.23 -46.93
CA PRO A 350 14.80 2.74 -45.71
C PRO A 350 13.74 3.34 -44.78
N LYS A 351 13.38 2.62 -43.72
CA LYS A 351 12.76 3.23 -42.55
C LYS A 351 13.72 4.31 -42.01
N PRO A 352 13.23 5.48 -41.57
CA PRO A 352 14.10 6.48 -40.97
C PRO A 352 14.79 5.88 -39.76
N LYS A 353 16.12 5.95 -39.71
CA LYS A 353 16.90 5.59 -38.52
C LYS A 353 16.63 6.62 -37.44
N VAL A 354 15.62 6.37 -36.62
CA VAL A 354 15.55 6.93 -35.27
C VAL A 354 16.69 6.29 -34.50
N SER A 355 17.85 6.95 -34.47
CA SER A 355 18.91 6.59 -33.53
C SER A 355 18.32 6.62 -32.13
N PRO A 356 18.50 5.57 -31.29
CA PRO A 356 18.20 5.70 -29.89
C PRO A 356 19.04 6.87 -29.35
N VAL A 357 18.38 7.87 -28.77
CA VAL A 357 19.07 8.82 -27.91
C VAL A 357 19.55 7.99 -26.73
N GLN A 358 20.87 7.85 -26.59
CA GLN A 358 21.41 7.18 -25.42
C GLN A 358 20.95 7.95 -24.18
N PRO A 359 20.49 7.27 -23.11
CA PRO A 359 20.45 7.93 -21.82
C PRO A 359 21.84 8.47 -21.50
N SER A 360 21.91 9.61 -20.80
CA SER A 360 23.17 10.09 -20.24
C SER A 360 23.83 8.95 -19.46
N PRO A 361 25.14 8.68 -19.59
CA PRO A 361 25.76 7.54 -18.93
C PRO A 361 25.96 7.79 -17.43
N THR A 362 24.86 7.77 -16.67
CA THR A 362 24.81 7.51 -15.23
C THR A 362 24.95 6.01 -14.95
N THR A 363 25.84 5.32 -15.67
CA THR A 363 26.31 3.99 -15.30
C THR A 363 27.20 4.14 -14.07
N TRP A 364 26.59 4.11 -12.88
CA TRP A 364 27.31 4.10 -11.61
C TRP A 364 28.13 2.83 -11.45
N ALA A 365 29.40 2.90 -11.85
CA ALA A 365 30.42 1.95 -11.45
C ALA A 365 30.85 2.24 -9.99
N SER A 366 29.92 2.09 -9.03
CA SER A 366 30.32 1.91 -7.63
C SER A 366 30.90 0.50 -7.47
N ASP A 367 31.64 0.25 -6.39
CA ASP A 367 32.04 -1.11 -6.00
C ASP A 367 30.83 -1.79 -5.31
N THR A 368 29.73 -1.93 -6.08
CA THR A 368 28.37 -2.15 -5.59
C THR A 368 28.26 -3.44 -4.78
N LEU A 369 27.82 -3.35 -3.52
CA LEU A 369 27.38 -4.56 -2.82
C LEU A 369 26.10 -5.06 -3.47
N ARG A 370 26.16 -6.28 -4.00
CA ARG A 370 25.03 -7.02 -4.57
C ARG A 370 24.69 -8.19 -3.65
N ILE A 371 23.47 -8.21 -3.12
CA ILE A 371 22.95 -9.27 -2.25
C ILE A 371 21.89 -10.04 -3.06
N PRO A 372 22.17 -11.28 -3.50
CA PRO A 372 21.18 -12.09 -4.20
C PRO A 372 20.11 -12.58 -3.23
N PHE A 373 18.88 -12.71 -3.72
CA PHE A 373 17.75 -13.31 -3.03
C PHE A 373 16.91 -14.13 -4.03
N GLN A 374 15.97 -14.93 -3.53
CA GLN A 374 14.98 -15.63 -4.35
C GLN A 374 13.64 -14.90 -4.26
N SER A 375 12.84 -14.89 -5.32
CA SER A 375 11.51 -14.25 -5.35
C SER A 375 10.43 -14.83 -4.39
N GLN A 376 10.82 -15.70 -3.46
CA GLN A 376 10.01 -16.16 -2.31
C GLN A 376 10.62 -15.78 -0.95
N GLU A 377 11.89 -15.38 -0.89
CA GLU A 377 12.57 -14.98 0.34
C GLU A 377 12.20 -13.53 0.69
N GLU A 378 11.56 -13.34 1.83
CA GLU A 378 11.25 -11.99 2.30
C GLU A 378 12.51 -11.26 2.82
N ILE A 379 12.56 -9.95 2.55
CA ILE A 379 13.66 -9.05 2.87
C ILE A 379 13.23 -8.14 4.03
N THR A 380 14.04 -8.03 5.08
CA THR A 380 13.77 -7.14 6.22
C THR A 380 14.94 -6.20 6.48
N PHE A 381 14.67 -4.92 6.30
CA PHE A 381 15.57 -3.82 6.69
C PHE A 381 15.31 -3.42 8.15
N GLY A 382 16.32 -2.81 8.78
CA GLY A 382 16.13 -2.06 10.03
C GLY A 382 15.65 -0.63 9.75
N PRO A 383 15.60 0.24 10.76
CA PRO A 383 15.55 1.69 10.53
C PRO A 383 16.88 2.18 9.93
N ILE A 384 16.91 3.43 9.46
CA ILE A 384 18.11 4.07 8.90
C ILE A 384 19.33 3.93 9.84
N GLY A 385 20.49 3.65 9.24
CA GLY A 385 21.74 3.41 9.95
C GLY A 385 21.96 1.95 10.40
N CYS A 386 20.96 1.07 10.26
CA CYS A 386 21.11 -0.34 10.59
C CYS A 386 22.22 -1.00 9.73
N PRO A 387 23.26 -1.60 10.36
CA PRO A 387 24.42 -2.10 9.63
C PRO A 387 24.17 -3.39 8.83
N VAL A 388 23.00 -4.01 8.99
CA VAL A 388 22.63 -5.31 8.40
C VAL A 388 21.23 -5.31 7.77
N VAL A 389 21.00 -6.25 6.86
CA VAL A 389 19.68 -6.63 6.32
C VAL A 389 19.52 -8.14 6.46
N ILE A 390 18.29 -8.59 6.64
CA ILE A 390 17.93 -10.01 6.73
C ILE A 390 17.24 -10.39 5.42
N VAL A 391 17.81 -11.37 4.71
CA VAL A 391 17.32 -11.87 3.42
C VAL A 391 17.05 -13.36 3.57
N GLY A 392 15.77 -13.74 3.59
CA GLY A 392 15.39 -15.02 4.18
C GLY A 392 16.03 -15.12 5.57
N LYS A 393 16.84 -16.15 5.81
CA LYS A 393 17.54 -16.34 7.11
C LYS A 393 18.96 -15.79 7.17
N GLU A 394 19.44 -15.15 6.10
CA GLU A 394 20.83 -14.70 6.02
C GLU A 394 20.97 -13.24 6.47
N VAL A 395 21.84 -13.03 7.45
CA VAL A 395 22.18 -11.69 7.98
C VAL A 395 23.33 -11.15 7.15
N TRP A 396 23.03 -10.23 6.22
CA TRP A 396 24.00 -9.57 5.36
C TRP A 396 24.43 -8.24 5.96
N HIS A 397 25.74 -8.01 6.10
CA HIS A 397 26.27 -6.78 6.70
C HIS A 397 26.88 -5.87 5.63
N PHE A 398 26.28 -4.68 5.46
CA PHE A 398 26.60 -3.74 4.39
C PHE A 398 28.07 -3.29 4.38
N GLY A 399 28.62 -2.94 5.56
CA GLY A 399 30.02 -2.52 5.70
C GLY A 399 31.05 -3.64 5.48
N GLN A 400 30.65 -4.91 5.63
CA GLN A 400 31.54 -6.06 5.42
C GLN A 400 31.36 -6.75 4.05
N LYS A 401 30.36 -6.34 3.25
CA LYS A 401 30.02 -6.89 1.93
C LYS A 401 29.83 -8.41 1.89
N LYS A 402 29.23 -9.00 2.93
CA LYS A 402 29.01 -10.45 3.07
C LYS A 402 27.89 -10.80 4.05
N VAL A 403 27.45 -12.07 4.01
CA VAL A 403 26.79 -12.74 5.14
C VAL A 403 27.73 -12.73 6.36
N VAL A 404 27.21 -12.33 7.53
CA VAL A 404 27.92 -12.39 8.82
C VAL A 404 27.34 -13.43 9.76
N GLN A 405 26.05 -13.76 9.63
CA GLN A 405 25.37 -14.74 10.46
C GLN A 405 24.17 -15.36 9.70
N ARG A 406 23.67 -16.50 10.16
CA ARG A 406 22.41 -17.10 9.72
C ARG A 406 21.51 -17.32 10.93
N LEU A 407 20.23 -16.94 10.82
CA LEU A 407 19.25 -17.16 11.88
C LEU A 407 18.91 -18.66 12.00
N GLN A 408 18.81 -19.13 13.24
CA GLN A 408 18.42 -20.50 13.58
C GLN A 408 16.90 -20.66 13.64
N ASP A 409 16.44 -21.91 13.54
CA ASP A 409 15.05 -22.35 13.51
C ASP A 409 14.19 -21.82 12.32
N GLU A 410 12.93 -22.24 12.29
CA GLU A 410 11.91 -21.78 11.35
C GLU A 410 11.09 -20.65 11.99
N TYR A 411 10.86 -19.56 11.26
CA TYR A 411 9.93 -18.51 11.64
C TYR A 411 8.87 -18.31 10.56
N ASN A 412 7.73 -17.72 10.92
CA ASN A 412 6.69 -17.40 9.95
C ASN A 412 7.17 -16.26 9.06
N GLU A 413 7.58 -16.58 7.83
CA GLU A 413 8.06 -15.58 6.88
C GLU A 413 7.00 -14.50 6.60
N ARG A 414 5.71 -14.81 6.66
CA ARG A 414 4.60 -13.84 6.49
C ARG A 414 4.13 -13.19 7.81
N GLY A 415 4.94 -13.28 8.86
CA GLY A 415 4.74 -12.55 10.11
C GLY A 415 5.11 -11.07 9.99
N MET A 416 4.59 -10.23 10.88
CA MET A 416 5.16 -8.89 11.08
C MET A 416 6.60 -9.01 11.60
N LYS A 417 7.48 -8.09 11.20
CA LYS A 417 8.92 -8.14 11.52
C LYS A 417 9.42 -6.80 12.03
N SER A 418 10.46 -6.84 12.86
CA SER A 418 11.25 -5.65 13.20
C SER A 418 12.71 -6.04 13.44
N LEU A 419 13.64 -5.17 13.05
CA LEU A 419 15.08 -5.30 13.26
C LEU A 419 15.55 -4.05 14.02
N SER A 420 16.39 -4.21 15.05
CA SER A 420 16.89 -3.09 15.85
C SER A 420 17.81 -2.17 15.03
N GLY A 421 17.93 -0.90 15.42
CA GLY A 421 18.70 0.11 14.67
C GLY A 421 20.21 -0.09 14.69
N ASP A 422 20.72 -0.94 15.57
CA ASP A 422 22.10 -1.43 15.57
C ASP A 422 22.27 -2.82 14.93
N GLY A 423 21.17 -3.47 14.53
CA GLY A 423 21.18 -4.80 13.94
C GLY A 423 21.49 -5.95 14.91
N HIS A 424 21.40 -5.75 16.23
CA HIS A 424 21.64 -6.82 17.22
C HIS A 424 20.43 -7.73 17.47
N TRP A 425 19.20 -7.27 17.22
CA TRP A 425 17.97 -8.00 17.57
C TRP A 425 16.96 -8.00 16.43
N PHE A 426 16.36 -9.17 16.18
CA PHE A 426 15.33 -9.37 15.17
C PHE A 426 14.11 -10.01 15.84
N ALA A 427 12.92 -9.52 15.52
CA ALA A 427 11.66 -9.98 16.10
C ALA A 427 10.66 -10.30 15.00
N VAL A 428 9.94 -11.42 15.13
CA VAL A 428 8.96 -11.90 14.14
C VAL A 428 7.68 -12.35 14.84
N ALA A 429 6.52 -11.97 14.29
CA ALA A 429 5.25 -12.53 14.69
C ALA A 429 5.11 -13.99 14.20
N SER A 430 4.87 -14.92 15.13
CA SER A 430 4.56 -16.33 14.81
C SER A 430 3.35 -16.50 13.86
N LYS A 431 2.47 -15.50 13.78
CA LYS A 431 1.26 -15.46 12.94
C LYS A 431 1.25 -14.19 12.08
N SER A 432 0.44 -14.16 11.02
CA SER A 432 0.29 -12.96 10.20
C SER A 432 -0.37 -11.82 11.00
N GLN A 433 -0.31 -10.60 10.46
CA GLN A 433 -1.12 -9.46 10.93
C GLN A 433 -2.59 -9.87 11.20
N ASN A 434 -3.25 -9.18 12.15
CA ASN A 434 -4.67 -9.36 12.47
C ASN A 434 -5.04 -10.72 13.11
N GLN A 435 -4.07 -11.47 13.65
CA GLN A 435 -4.34 -12.71 14.40
C GLN A 435 -4.22 -12.51 15.92
N LYS A 436 -5.13 -13.15 16.68
CA LYS A 436 -5.05 -13.26 18.15
C LYS A 436 -4.05 -14.33 18.58
N ASP A 437 -3.67 -14.32 19.86
CA ASP A 437 -2.78 -15.34 20.44
C ASP A 437 -1.41 -15.36 19.73
N THR A 438 -0.99 -14.22 19.16
CA THR A 438 0.23 -14.12 18.34
C THR A 438 1.44 -13.93 19.24
N ALA A 439 2.21 -15.00 19.42
CA ALA A 439 3.52 -14.94 20.08
C ALA A 439 4.53 -14.22 19.19
N ILE A 440 5.48 -13.51 19.81
CA ILE A 440 6.58 -12.84 19.09
C ILE A 440 7.88 -13.55 19.43
N ASP A 441 8.51 -14.13 18.42
CA ASP A 441 9.80 -14.79 18.51
C ASP A 441 10.92 -13.75 18.33
N VAL A 442 11.99 -13.82 19.13
CA VAL A 442 13.09 -12.84 19.10
C VAL A 442 14.44 -13.56 19.04
N TRP A 443 15.28 -13.16 18.08
CA TRP A 443 16.63 -13.67 17.85
C TRP A 443 17.68 -12.63 18.21
N ASN A 444 18.81 -13.13 18.74
CA ASN A 444 20.06 -12.39 18.76
C ASN A 444 20.74 -12.53 17.39
N VAL A 445 20.82 -11.43 16.65
CA VAL A 445 21.28 -11.41 15.24
C VAL A 445 22.78 -11.65 15.11
N VAL A 446 23.56 -11.47 16.19
CA VAL A 446 25.01 -11.73 16.22
C VAL A 446 25.34 -13.20 16.48
N THR A 447 24.61 -13.89 17.35
CA THR A 447 24.77 -15.33 17.57
C THR A 447 23.95 -16.18 16.60
N GLY A 448 22.90 -15.62 16.01
CA GLY A 448 21.90 -16.32 15.20
C GLY A 448 20.88 -17.09 16.03
N GLU A 449 21.01 -17.12 17.35
CA GLU A 449 20.22 -17.95 18.26
C GLU A 449 18.90 -17.27 18.69
N PRO A 450 17.81 -18.04 18.91
CA PRO A 450 16.61 -17.51 19.55
C PRO A 450 16.93 -17.09 20.99
N GLN A 451 16.67 -15.83 21.32
CA GLN A 451 16.88 -15.22 22.63
C GLN A 451 15.71 -15.49 23.57
N CYS A 452 14.49 -15.21 23.10
CA CYS A 452 13.26 -15.37 23.87
C CYS A 452 12.03 -15.41 22.95
N GLN A 453 10.93 -15.95 23.48
CA GLN A 453 9.61 -15.82 22.89
C GLN A 453 8.73 -15.03 23.86
N ILE A 454 8.10 -13.96 23.35
CA ILE A 454 7.01 -13.26 24.03
C ILE A 454 5.74 -14.07 23.76
N ALA A 455 5.13 -14.60 24.82
CA ALA A 455 3.93 -15.42 24.70
C ALA A 455 2.74 -14.62 24.14
N GLY A 456 1.95 -15.25 23.28
CA GLY A 456 0.71 -14.67 22.77
C GLY A 456 -0.35 -14.53 23.87
N ASP A 457 -1.17 -13.48 23.75
CA ASP A 457 -2.35 -13.26 24.60
C ASP A 457 -3.62 -13.60 23.77
N PRO A 458 -4.45 -14.59 24.19
CA PRO A 458 -5.66 -14.97 23.47
C PRO A 458 -6.71 -13.86 23.31
N GLU A 459 -6.65 -12.79 24.10
CA GLU A 459 -7.56 -11.65 23.98
C GLU A 459 -6.99 -10.45 23.21
N LYS A 460 -5.67 -10.40 23.00
CA LYS A 460 -5.02 -9.34 22.20
C LYS A 460 -4.68 -9.81 20.79
N PHE A 461 -4.38 -8.83 19.96
CA PHE A 461 -3.77 -8.98 18.64
C PHE A 461 -2.36 -8.38 18.72
N ALA A 462 -1.43 -8.86 17.88
CA ALA A 462 -0.13 -8.22 17.69
C ALA A 462 -0.10 -7.55 16.31
N ASP A 463 -0.68 -6.35 16.24
CA ASP A 463 -0.78 -5.53 15.03
C ASP A 463 0.27 -4.41 14.97
N LEU A 464 1.08 -4.27 16.04
CA LEU A 464 2.25 -3.38 16.14
C LEU A 464 3.41 -4.19 16.73
N ILE A 465 4.56 -4.19 16.03
CA ILE A 465 5.84 -4.70 16.53
C ILE A 465 6.93 -3.72 16.08
N ARG A 466 7.62 -3.04 17.01
CA ARG A 466 8.77 -2.16 16.71
C ARG A 466 9.80 -2.13 17.83
N PHE A 467 11.08 -2.05 17.48
CA PHE A 467 12.17 -1.81 18.45
C PHE A 467 12.30 -0.32 18.84
N SER A 468 12.71 -0.07 20.08
CA SER A 468 13.11 1.23 20.62
C SER A 468 14.37 1.10 21.48
N ARG A 469 15.24 2.12 21.46
CA ARG A 469 16.57 2.14 22.12
C ARG A 469 17.45 0.91 21.82
N ASN A 470 17.23 0.23 20.71
CA ASN A 470 17.88 -1.03 20.33
C ASN A 470 17.76 -2.21 21.34
N GLN A 471 16.92 -2.13 22.37
CA GLN A 471 16.79 -3.20 23.37
C GLN A 471 15.36 -3.43 23.90
N PHE A 472 14.44 -2.50 23.61
CA PHE A 472 13.04 -2.64 24.03
C PHE A 472 12.19 -2.92 22.80
N LEU A 473 11.54 -4.07 22.77
CA LEU A 473 10.54 -4.43 21.77
C LEU A 473 9.17 -3.97 22.25
N LEU A 474 8.42 -3.33 21.36
CA LEU A 474 7.11 -2.76 21.64
C LEU A 474 6.06 -3.59 20.90
N VAL A 475 5.04 -4.05 21.62
CA VAL A 475 3.99 -4.93 21.08
C VAL A 475 2.62 -4.32 21.37
N GLY A 476 1.79 -4.13 20.34
CA GLY A 476 0.45 -3.54 20.47
C GLY A 476 -0.56 -4.17 19.51
N GLY A 477 -1.84 -3.82 19.67
CA GLY A 477 -2.93 -4.39 18.86
C GLY A 477 -4.14 -3.46 18.73
N ARG A 478 -4.88 -3.59 17.62
CA ARG A 478 -5.96 -2.69 17.16
C ARG A 478 -7.08 -2.42 18.16
N HIS A 479 -7.24 -3.26 19.19
CA HIS A 479 -8.30 -3.16 20.19
C HIS A 479 -7.78 -3.01 21.62
N SER A 480 -6.47 -2.82 21.79
CA SER A 480 -5.83 -2.50 23.07
C SER A 480 -5.79 -0.99 23.30
N GLU A 481 -5.94 -0.58 24.56
CA GLU A 481 -5.55 0.76 25.04
C GLU A 481 -4.16 0.70 25.72
N GLU A 482 -3.43 -0.40 25.55
CA GLU A 482 -2.09 -0.64 26.09
C GLU A 482 -1.13 -1.14 25.00
N ILE A 483 0.05 -0.50 24.92
CA ILE A 483 1.23 -1.03 24.22
C ILE A 483 2.14 -1.66 25.28
N GLU A 484 2.54 -2.91 25.05
CA GLU A 484 3.47 -3.62 25.93
C GLU A 484 4.92 -3.27 25.58
N VAL A 485 5.78 -3.24 26.60
CA VAL A 485 7.20 -2.94 26.47
C VAL A 485 7.98 -4.14 27.00
N TRP A 486 8.85 -4.71 26.17
CA TRP A 486 9.62 -5.91 26.49
C TRP A 486 11.11 -5.65 26.36
N ASP A 487 11.84 -5.78 27.46
CA ASP A 487 13.31 -5.84 27.46
C ASP A 487 13.73 -7.20 26.89
N VAL A 488 14.25 -7.22 25.66
CA VAL A 488 14.59 -8.48 24.96
C VAL A 488 15.87 -9.11 25.49
N GLU A 489 16.79 -8.32 26.05
CA GLU A 489 18.02 -8.85 26.64
C GLU A 489 17.69 -9.67 27.90
N SER A 490 16.83 -9.14 28.79
CA SER A 490 16.45 -9.84 30.03
C SER A 490 15.17 -10.68 29.93
N GLY A 491 14.47 -10.65 28.79
CA GLY A 491 13.24 -11.40 28.52
C GLY A 491 12.03 -10.95 29.34
N LYS A 492 11.95 -9.67 29.73
CA LYS A 492 10.99 -9.18 30.72
C LYS A 492 10.08 -8.09 30.19
N GLN A 493 8.79 -8.25 30.48
CA GLN A 493 7.82 -7.17 30.34
C GLN A 493 8.12 -6.05 31.35
N LEU A 494 8.26 -4.84 30.85
CA LEU A 494 8.29 -3.59 31.59
C LEU A 494 6.85 -3.02 31.69
N PRO A 495 6.59 -2.00 32.52
CA PRO A 495 5.25 -1.42 32.66
C PRO A 495 4.65 -0.97 31.32
N THR A 496 3.40 -1.36 31.05
CA THR A 496 2.71 -1.08 29.79
C THR A 496 2.40 0.42 29.61
N ILE A 497 2.41 0.86 28.35
CA ILE A 497 2.13 2.23 27.94
C ILE A 497 0.64 2.32 27.62
N THR A 498 -0.16 2.93 28.50
CA THR A 498 -1.58 3.17 28.20
C THR A 498 -1.72 4.32 27.20
N THR A 499 -2.37 4.08 26.06
CA THR A 499 -2.64 5.06 25.01
C THR A 499 -3.96 5.80 25.25
N PRO A 500 -4.12 7.09 24.88
CA PRO A 500 -5.37 7.83 25.11
C PRO A 500 -6.54 7.42 24.21
N THR A 501 -6.32 6.51 23.26
CA THR A 501 -7.28 6.10 22.24
C THR A 501 -7.21 4.60 21.99
N ARG A 502 -8.39 4.00 21.75
CA ARG A 502 -8.62 2.56 21.50
C ARG A 502 -8.11 2.04 20.14
N ARG A 503 -7.38 2.87 19.39
CA ARG A 503 -6.87 2.54 18.05
C ARG A 503 -5.42 3.01 17.94
N VAL A 504 -4.52 2.02 17.91
CA VAL A 504 -3.12 2.17 17.52
C VAL A 504 -3.03 1.55 16.13
N ASP A 505 -2.72 2.39 15.13
CA ASP A 505 -2.32 1.95 13.79
C ASP A 505 -0.80 2.15 13.67
N ASP A 506 -0.11 1.19 13.05
CA ASP A 506 1.35 1.12 12.92
C ASP A 506 1.94 2.41 12.29
N GLU A 507 1.22 2.95 11.31
CA GLU A 507 1.44 4.20 10.58
C GLU A 507 1.62 5.44 11.46
N HIS A 508 0.91 5.52 12.59
CA HIS A 508 0.77 6.73 13.42
C HIS A 508 1.60 6.69 14.71
N VAL A 509 2.34 5.61 14.96
CA VAL A 509 3.10 5.38 16.20
C VAL A 509 4.59 5.23 15.92
N THR A 510 5.28 6.36 15.73
CA THR A 510 6.74 6.44 15.82
C THR A 510 7.17 6.73 17.24
N PHE A 511 8.35 6.23 17.64
CA PHE A 511 9.02 6.55 18.89
C PHE A 511 10.25 7.42 18.62
N THR A 512 10.67 8.23 19.60
CA THR A 512 12.01 8.80 19.56
C THR A 512 13.05 7.68 19.64
N ALA A 513 14.24 7.87 19.06
CA ALA A 513 15.33 6.89 19.16
C ALA A 513 15.68 6.55 20.64
N ASP A 514 15.55 7.56 21.52
CA ASP A 514 15.71 7.43 22.96
C ASP A 514 14.44 7.00 23.71
N GLY A 515 13.36 6.61 23.03
CA GLY A 515 12.12 6.04 23.59
C GLY A 515 11.38 6.87 24.65
N GLN A 516 11.79 8.11 24.95
CA GLN A 516 11.11 8.96 25.95
C GLN A 516 9.71 9.37 25.49
N TYR A 517 9.51 9.45 24.17
CA TYR A 517 8.30 9.94 23.55
C TYR A 517 7.82 9.05 22.41
N PHE A 518 6.51 9.04 22.19
CA PHE A 518 5.86 8.40 21.04
C PHE A 518 4.72 9.25 20.49
N THR A 519 4.33 9.02 19.24
CA THR A 519 3.17 9.66 18.61
C THR A 519 1.89 8.85 18.79
N SER A 520 0.76 9.55 18.86
CA SER A 520 -0.58 8.96 18.81
C SER A 520 -1.56 10.01 18.28
N VAL A 521 -2.61 9.60 17.57
CA VAL A 521 -3.72 10.50 17.23
C VAL A 521 -4.69 10.57 18.42
N VAL A 522 -4.99 11.78 18.88
CA VAL A 522 -5.87 12.07 20.01
C VAL A 522 -6.80 13.22 19.63
N ASN A 523 -8.12 13.00 19.61
CA ASN A 523 -9.13 14.01 19.22
C ASN A 523 -8.79 14.72 17.89
N ASP A 524 -8.67 13.96 16.81
CA ASP A 524 -8.27 14.41 15.46
C ASP A 524 -6.93 15.16 15.39
N SER A 525 -6.07 15.03 16.41
CA SER A 525 -4.82 15.78 16.54
C SER A 525 -3.63 14.84 16.76
N LEU A 526 -2.62 14.89 15.88
CA LEU A 526 -1.36 14.19 16.09
C LEU A 526 -0.69 14.73 17.36
N THR A 527 -0.35 13.83 18.28
CA THR A 527 0.04 14.17 19.65
C THR A 527 1.28 13.39 20.05
N VAL A 528 2.28 14.07 20.63
CA VAL A 528 3.47 13.45 21.21
C VAL A 528 3.26 13.26 22.72
N ILE A 529 3.49 12.04 23.20
CA ILE A 529 3.19 11.59 24.57
C ILE A 529 4.48 11.08 25.22
N GLU A 530 4.73 11.47 26.48
CA GLU A 530 5.86 10.98 27.28
C GLU A 530 5.58 9.53 27.74
N THR A 531 6.35 8.58 27.21
CA THR A 531 6.25 7.12 27.45
C THR A 531 6.13 6.78 28.93
N LYS A 532 6.95 7.42 29.79
CA LYS A 532 7.10 7.07 31.20
C LYS A 532 5.91 7.47 32.08
N ASN A 533 5.23 8.58 31.77
CA ASN A 533 4.20 9.14 32.63
C ASN A 533 2.83 9.33 31.94
N ARG A 534 2.76 9.07 30.62
CA ARG A 534 1.56 9.14 29.76
C ARG A 534 0.94 10.54 29.66
N LYS A 535 1.72 11.60 29.87
CA LYS A 535 1.29 12.98 29.60
C LYS A 535 1.55 13.35 28.15
N THR A 536 0.63 14.11 27.57
CA THR A 536 0.91 14.90 26.37
C THR A 536 2.12 15.81 26.61
N ALA A 537 3.18 15.61 25.84
CA ALA A 537 4.34 16.48 25.79
C ALA A 537 4.11 17.65 24.82
N ALA A 538 3.48 17.36 23.67
CA ALA A 538 3.08 18.35 22.67
C ALA A 538 1.88 17.85 21.85
N VAL A 539 1.06 18.78 21.36
CA VAL A 539 0.04 18.53 20.31
C VAL A 539 0.50 19.24 19.06
N MET A 540 0.47 18.56 17.92
CA MET A 540 0.98 19.10 16.66
C MET A 540 0.00 20.13 16.08
N GLU A 541 0.50 21.32 15.77
CA GLU A 541 -0.21 22.40 15.08
C GLU A 541 -0.70 21.93 13.70
N SER A 542 -1.99 22.05 13.40
CA SER A 542 -2.52 21.58 12.13
C SER A 542 -1.83 22.25 10.93
N PRO A 543 -1.37 21.48 9.92
CA PRO A 543 -0.82 22.04 8.68
C PRO A 543 -1.78 23.00 8.01
N ARG A 544 -1.25 23.94 7.22
CA ARG A 544 -2.09 24.89 6.51
C ARG A 544 -2.88 24.14 5.43
N PRO A 545 -4.21 24.31 5.36
CA PRO A 545 -4.96 23.77 4.24
C PRO A 545 -4.49 24.48 2.97
N VAL A 546 -4.22 23.73 1.90
CA VAL A 546 -4.06 24.36 0.59
C VAL A 546 -5.45 24.81 0.13
N ILE A 547 -5.54 26.09 -0.21
CA ILE A 547 -6.75 26.74 -0.70
C ILE A 547 -6.37 27.35 -2.04
N ASP A 548 -7.13 27.04 -3.08
CA ASP A 548 -7.07 27.78 -4.35
C ASP A 548 -7.19 29.29 -4.04
N PRO A 549 -6.24 30.14 -4.46
CA PRO A 549 -6.31 31.59 -4.23
C PRO A 549 -7.60 32.27 -4.69
N GLN A 550 -8.37 31.65 -5.60
CA GLN A 550 -9.67 32.12 -6.05
C GLN A 550 -10.84 31.69 -5.13
N GLN A 551 -10.65 30.68 -4.28
CA GLN A 551 -11.70 30.09 -3.45
C GLN A 551 -11.80 30.78 -2.08
N GLN A 552 -12.79 31.65 -1.91
CA GLN A 552 -13.06 32.31 -0.63
C GLN A 552 -13.64 31.32 0.40
N LEU A 553 -12.82 30.93 1.38
CA LEU A 553 -13.22 30.11 2.53
C LEU A 553 -13.19 30.89 3.84
N ASN A 554 -14.21 30.69 4.68
CA ASN A 554 -14.28 31.19 6.05
C ASN A 554 -13.46 30.32 7.03
N ASP A 555 -13.20 30.84 8.22
CA ASP A 555 -12.27 30.19 9.17
C ASP A 555 -12.75 28.81 9.65
N VAL A 556 -14.07 28.55 9.69
CA VAL A 556 -14.63 27.23 10.00
C VAL A 556 -14.33 26.23 8.88
N GLN A 557 -14.47 26.64 7.62
CA GLN A 557 -14.10 25.82 6.46
C GLN A 557 -12.60 25.53 6.44
N ARG A 558 -11.76 26.52 6.75
CA ARG A 558 -10.29 26.34 6.87
C ARG A 558 -9.93 25.37 7.98
N MET A 559 -10.55 25.49 9.16
CA MET A 559 -10.36 24.56 10.29
C MET A 559 -10.78 23.13 9.93
N ILE A 560 -11.88 22.94 9.20
CA ILE A 560 -12.32 21.63 8.73
C ILE A 560 -11.32 21.04 7.72
N MET A 561 -10.76 21.85 6.81
CA MET A 561 -9.72 21.39 5.88
C MET A 561 -8.40 21.08 6.60
N ALA A 562 -7.98 21.89 7.57
CA ALA A 562 -6.75 21.65 8.35
C ALA A 562 -6.82 20.33 9.15
N ARG A 563 -7.98 20.03 9.76
CA ARG A 563 -8.24 18.72 10.39
C ARG A 563 -8.17 17.57 9.39
N ARG A 564 -8.65 17.77 8.15
CA ARG A 564 -8.58 16.73 7.11
C ARG A 564 -7.14 16.34 6.79
N VAL A 565 -6.20 17.30 6.77
CA VAL A 565 -4.78 17.00 6.54
C VAL A 565 -4.21 16.10 7.64
N ILE A 566 -4.55 16.33 8.93
CA ILE A 566 -4.13 15.43 10.01
C ILE A 566 -4.75 14.03 9.85
N SER A 567 -6.03 13.95 9.45
CA SER A 567 -6.70 12.65 9.22
C SER A 567 -6.30 11.93 7.92
N SER A 568 -5.41 12.54 7.13
CA SER A 568 -4.77 11.94 5.95
C SER A 568 -3.25 12.05 6.07
N ILE A 569 -2.70 11.91 7.28
CA ILE A 569 -1.28 11.59 7.48
C ILE A 569 -1.16 10.08 7.39
N GLU A 570 -0.34 9.57 6.49
CA GLU A 570 -0.18 8.12 6.27
C GLU A 570 1.05 7.56 6.99
N ILE A 571 2.01 8.42 7.35
CA ILE A 571 3.25 8.00 8.02
C ILE A 571 3.90 9.16 8.80
N VAL A 572 4.45 8.85 9.97
CA VAL A 572 5.17 9.77 10.86
C VAL A 572 6.55 9.21 11.25
N ARG A 573 7.57 10.08 11.35
CA ARG A 573 8.93 9.72 11.77
C ARG A 573 9.55 10.84 12.61
N PHE A 574 10.09 10.51 13.78
CA PHE A 574 10.94 11.45 14.53
C PHE A 574 12.27 11.65 13.81
N SER A 575 12.87 12.84 13.94
CA SER A 575 14.26 13.06 13.53
C SER A 575 15.22 12.16 14.31
N PRO A 576 16.39 11.79 13.74
CA PRO A 576 17.45 11.06 14.43
C PRO A 576 17.85 11.61 15.82
N ASP A 577 17.72 12.92 16.05
CA ASP A 577 18.00 13.59 17.33
C ASP A 577 16.77 13.71 18.28
N GLY A 578 15.60 13.26 17.84
CA GLY A 578 14.32 13.35 18.56
C GLY A 578 13.78 14.76 18.80
N GLN A 579 14.39 15.81 18.22
CA GLN A 579 13.98 17.21 18.43
C GLN A 579 12.84 17.66 17.52
N GLU A 580 12.62 16.95 16.41
CA GLU A 580 11.59 17.22 15.43
C GLU A 580 10.80 15.96 15.06
N LEU A 581 9.59 16.15 14.57
CA LEU A 581 8.72 15.12 14.05
C LEU A 581 8.34 15.51 12.62
N ALA A 582 8.47 14.62 11.65
CA ALA A 582 7.99 14.84 10.29
C ALA A 582 6.90 13.82 9.91
N ALA A 583 6.07 14.20 8.94
CA ALA A 583 4.97 13.40 8.44
C ALA A 583 4.70 13.68 6.96
N VAL A 584 4.12 12.69 6.28
CA VAL A 584 3.62 12.81 4.90
C VAL A 584 2.12 12.51 4.85
N SER A 585 1.40 13.25 4.00
CA SER A 585 -0.05 13.14 3.86
C SER A 585 -0.51 12.76 2.44
N ASP A 586 -1.35 11.72 2.25
CA ASP A 586 -2.00 11.37 0.95
C ASP A 586 -3.25 12.23 0.71
N SER A 587 -3.10 13.53 0.96
CA SER A 587 -4.01 14.56 0.47
C SER A 587 -3.96 14.62 -1.06
N ARG A 588 -5.00 15.18 -1.71
CA ARG A 588 -5.00 15.47 -3.17
C ARG A 588 -3.73 16.15 -3.66
N GLU A 589 -3.11 16.92 -2.78
CA GLU A 589 -1.77 17.45 -2.93
C GLU A 589 -0.93 16.93 -1.76
N PRO A 590 0.12 16.12 -2.01
CA PRO A 590 0.94 15.55 -0.96
C PRO A 590 1.75 16.63 -0.25
N ARG A 591 1.82 16.58 1.07
CA ARG A 591 2.56 17.55 1.89
C ARG A 591 3.59 16.85 2.76
N LEU A 592 4.75 17.46 2.91
CA LEU A 592 5.70 17.12 3.98
C LEU A 592 5.53 18.19 5.06
N CYS A 593 5.13 17.73 6.24
CA CYS A 593 4.94 18.56 7.42
C CYS A 593 6.04 18.22 8.43
N CYS A 594 6.59 19.22 9.11
CA CYS A 594 7.50 19.01 10.22
C CYS A 594 7.18 19.94 11.38
N TRP A 595 7.24 19.42 12.60
CA TRP A 595 7.04 20.12 13.86
C TRP A 595 8.27 19.97 14.75
N ASN A 596 8.58 20.99 15.54
CA ASN A 596 9.55 20.84 16.62
C ASN A 596 8.94 20.17 17.86
N ALA A 597 9.77 19.80 18.83
CA ALA A 597 9.38 19.16 20.10
C ALA A 597 8.33 19.92 20.96
N ARG A 598 7.91 21.14 20.59
CA ARG A 598 6.79 21.87 21.23
C ARG A 598 5.47 21.76 20.44
N GLY A 599 5.45 21.00 19.35
CA GLY A 599 4.30 20.84 18.46
C GLY A 599 4.05 22.02 17.51
N LYS A 600 4.93 23.03 17.48
CA LYS A 600 4.82 24.12 16.50
C LYS A 600 5.32 23.65 15.14
N LEU A 601 4.55 23.93 14.09
CA LEU A 601 4.89 23.69 12.70
C LEU A 601 6.11 24.53 12.29
N VAL A 602 7.11 23.89 11.68
CA VAL A 602 8.39 24.47 11.22
C VAL A 602 8.68 24.22 9.74
N PHE A 603 8.06 23.20 9.14
CA PHE A 603 8.06 22.93 7.70
C PHE A 603 6.65 22.51 7.28
N ASP A 604 6.17 22.99 6.14
CA ASP A 604 4.79 22.76 5.66
C ASP A 604 4.74 23.03 4.16
N GLU A 605 5.28 22.11 3.36
CA GLU A 605 5.49 22.30 1.93
C GLU A 605 4.82 21.20 1.10
N LEU A 606 4.53 21.51 -0.16
CA LEU A 606 4.09 20.53 -1.15
C LEU A 606 5.26 19.61 -1.51
N ILE A 607 5.05 18.29 -1.50
CA ILE A 607 6.04 17.35 -2.03
C ILE A 607 5.91 17.37 -3.55
N PRO A 608 6.97 17.73 -4.30
CA PRO A 608 6.91 17.59 -5.74
C PRO A 608 6.75 16.11 -6.12
N ARG A 609 5.84 15.81 -7.06
CA ARG A 609 5.84 14.57 -7.88
C ARG A 609 5.50 13.25 -7.17
N VAL A 610 5.62 13.11 -5.85
CA VAL A 610 5.32 11.87 -5.10
C VAL A 610 3.81 11.66 -4.97
N GLN A 611 3.20 10.98 -5.95
CA GLN A 611 1.75 10.95 -6.09
C GLN A 611 1.02 9.95 -5.17
N HIS A 612 1.77 9.08 -4.48
CA HIS A 612 1.33 8.24 -3.34
C HIS A 612 2.56 7.92 -2.46
N VAL A 613 2.36 7.72 -1.15
CA VAL A 613 3.26 6.88 -0.32
C VAL A 613 2.42 5.71 0.18
N PHE A 614 2.92 4.49 0.01
CA PHE A 614 2.19 3.29 0.44
C PHE A 614 2.50 2.91 1.89
N PHE A 615 1.57 2.20 2.51
CA PHE A 615 1.55 1.78 3.93
C PHE A 615 2.60 0.72 4.33
N PHE A 616 3.77 0.76 3.72
CA PHE A 616 4.88 -0.16 3.96
C PHE A 616 6.14 0.62 4.33
N ASP A 617 6.80 0.21 5.41
CA ASP A 617 8.20 0.62 5.65
C ASP A 617 9.04 0.14 4.45
N PRO A 618 9.85 1.01 3.80
CA PRO A 618 10.36 2.28 4.28
C PRO A 618 10.01 3.47 3.35
N THR A 619 8.74 3.68 2.98
CA THR A 619 8.36 4.73 2.00
C THR A 619 8.61 6.17 2.47
N PHE A 620 8.87 6.43 3.75
CA PHE A 620 9.24 7.76 4.26
C PHE A 620 10.18 7.67 5.48
N ASP A 621 11.32 8.39 5.43
CA ASP A 621 12.18 8.61 6.59
C ASP A 621 13.14 9.82 6.40
N TRP A 622 13.85 10.21 7.48
CA TRP A 622 14.80 11.32 7.54
C TRP A 622 16.20 10.98 6.99
N LEU A 623 16.90 11.95 6.39
CA LEU A 623 18.35 11.83 6.24
C LEU A 623 19.04 11.92 7.62
N PRO A 624 20.11 11.13 7.90
CA PRO A 624 20.73 11.04 9.24
C PRO A 624 21.22 12.34 9.87
N ASP A 625 21.44 13.39 9.08
CA ASP A 625 21.92 14.71 9.51
C ASP A 625 20.81 15.79 9.49
N ASN A 626 19.54 15.39 9.37
CA ASN A 626 18.37 16.25 9.25
C ASN A 626 18.33 17.17 8.00
N SER A 627 19.21 16.99 7.00
CA SER A 627 19.28 17.87 5.81
C SER A 627 18.11 17.71 4.83
N GLY A 628 17.27 16.69 5.02
CA GLY A 628 16.21 16.34 4.09
C GLY A 628 15.53 15.04 4.48
N TRP A 629 14.73 14.51 3.56
CA TRP A 629 13.95 13.29 3.72
C TRP A 629 14.00 12.45 2.46
N ILE A 630 13.74 11.15 2.62
CA ILE A 630 13.43 10.25 1.52
C ILE A 630 11.92 10.03 1.52
N VAL A 631 11.30 10.16 0.34
CA VAL A 631 9.86 10.02 0.15
C VAL A 631 9.62 9.21 -1.13
N SER A 632 9.06 8.00 -0.99
CA SER A 632 8.86 7.02 -2.07
C SER A 632 10.10 6.85 -2.97
N GLY A 633 11.29 6.74 -2.35
CA GLY A 633 12.58 6.61 -3.05
C GLY A 633 13.18 7.90 -3.61
N HIS A 634 12.49 9.04 -3.56
CA HIS A 634 13.02 10.34 -3.97
C HIS A 634 13.68 11.06 -2.78
N ILE A 635 14.86 11.65 -2.97
CA ILE A 635 15.53 12.49 -1.97
C ILE A 635 15.01 13.93 -2.11
N VAL A 636 14.28 14.40 -1.09
CA VAL A 636 13.80 15.77 -0.93
C VAL A 636 14.76 16.52 0.00
N ASP A 637 15.44 17.53 -0.55
CA ASP A 637 16.30 18.42 0.22
C ASP A 637 15.46 19.46 1.00
N ARG A 638 15.85 19.74 2.25
CA ARG A 638 15.09 20.59 3.17
C ARG A 638 15.27 22.08 2.93
N GLU A 639 16.46 22.50 2.49
CA GLU A 639 16.79 23.92 2.32
C GLU A 639 16.20 24.48 1.02
N THR A 640 16.46 23.79 -0.10
CA THR A 640 15.97 24.14 -1.43
C THR A 640 14.52 23.72 -1.67
N LYS A 641 13.98 22.82 -0.83
CA LYS A 641 12.60 22.25 -0.90
C LYS A 641 12.33 21.49 -2.20
N ARG A 642 13.39 21.00 -2.85
CA ARG A 642 13.34 20.32 -4.15
C ARG A 642 13.69 18.85 -3.98
N ILE A 643 13.17 18.03 -4.89
CA ILE A 643 13.79 16.73 -5.13
C ILE A 643 15.16 17.00 -5.76
N VAL A 644 16.22 16.47 -5.15
CA VAL A 644 17.61 16.56 -5.64
C VAL A 644 18.06 15.27 -6.32
N MET A 645 17.49 14.13 -5.92
CA MET A 645 17.67 12.83 -6.56
C MET A 645 16.31 12.12 -6.69
N ALA A 646 16.03 11.56 -7.86
CA ALA A 646 14.78 10.88 -8.18
C ALA A 646 15.04 9.49 -8.77
N ILE A 647 14.22 8.51 -8.40
CA ILE A 647 14.22 7.20 -9.05
C ILE A 647 13.13 7.18 -10.13
N ARG A 648 13.47 6.71 -11.34
CA ARG A 648 12.55 6.54 -12.46
C ARG A 648 11.93 5.15 -12.43
N MET A 649 10.97 4.97 -11.53
CA MET A 649 10.23 3.71 -11.41
C MET A 649 9.53 3.36 -12.74
N PRO A 650 9.56 2.09 -13.20
CA PRO A 650 8.64 1.62 -14.23
C PRO A 650 7.20 1.73 -13.71
N PHE A 651 6.22 1.85 -14.60
CA PHE A 651 4.82 2.12 -14.23
C PHE A 651 4.03 0.88 -13.73
N ALA A 652 4.73 -0.11 -13.18
CA ALA A 652 4.18 -1.28 -12.51
C ALA A 652 5.16 -1.76 -11.43
N ASP A 653 4.60 -2.45 -10.43
CA ASP A 653 5.27 -3.14 -9.32
C ASP A 653 5.89 -2.23 -8.25
N ASP A 654 5.58 -2.50 -6.97
CA ASP A 654 5.99 -1.69 -5.81
C ASP A 654 7.46 -1.96 -5.46
N PRO A 655 8.38 -0.97 -5.59
CA PRO A 655 9.80 -1.27 -5.51
C PRO A 655 10.35 -1.16 -4.09
N ILE A 656 11.19 -2.14 -3.73
CA ILE A 656 11.94 -2.16 -2.48
C ILE A 656 13.16 -1.24 -2.64
N PHE A 657 13.06 0.00 -2.15
CA PHE A 657 14.17 0.94 -1.99
C PHE A 657 14.28 1.39 -0.53
N PHE A 658 15.46 1.26 0.08
CA PHE A 658 15.72 1.60 1.48
C PHE A 658 17.02 2.42 1.63
N PRO A 659 17.02 3.54 2.37
CA PRO A 659 18.26 4.22 2.79
C PRO A 659 19.05 3.43 3.84
N LEU A 660 20.29 3.06 3.51
CA LEU A 660 21.22 2.49 4.49
C LEU A 660 21.70 3.56 5.47
N ASP A 661 22.06 4.71 4.92
CA ASP A 661 22.66 5.85 5.61
C ASP A 661 22.53 7.10 4.72
N ARG A 662 23.26 8.17 5.07
CA ARG A 662 23.28 9.45 4.36
C ARG A 662 23.65 9.30 2.89
N ASP A 663 24.57 8.39 2.58
CA ASP A 663 25.33 8.38 1.34
C ASP A 663 24.97 7.17 0.46
N ARG A 664 24.11 6.26 0.93
CA ARG A 664 23.78 5.00 0.25
C ARG A 664 22.31 4.61 0.32
N LEU A 665 21.75 4.28 -0.83
CA LEU A 665 20.46 3.59 -0.97
C LEU A 665 20.71 2.13 -1.34
N VAL A 666 19.83 1.22 -0.91
CA VAL A 666 19.78 -0.17 -1.39
C VAL A 666 18.42 -0.47 -2.01
N GLY A 667 18.37 -1.31 -3.03
CA GLY A 667 17.10 -1.82 -3.55
C GLY A 667 17.23 -2.82 -4.68
N ALA A 668 16.10 -3.39 -5.07
CA ALA A 668 16.00 -4.24 -6.27
C ALA A 668 15.70 -3.38 -7.50
N PHE A 669 16.30 -3.70 -8.65
CA PHE A 669 16.20 -2.89 -9.88
C PHE A 669 15.61 -3.71 -11.04
N PRO A 670 14.84 -3.11 -11.98
CA PRO A 670 14.08 -3.87 -12.99
C PRO A 670 14.92 -4.71 -13.96
N HIS A 671 16.23 -4.44 -14.03
CA HIS A 671 17.20 -5.14 -14.85
C HIS A 671 17.98 -6.25 -14.10
N ASP A 672 17.73 -6.41 -12.80
CA ASP A 672 18.40 -7.36 -11.89
C ASP A 672 17.48 -7.63 -10.67
N PRO A 673 16.22 -8.11 -10.86
CA PRO A 673 15.17 -8.03 -9.84
C PRO A 673 15.40 -8.93 -8.61
N ASP A 674 16.11 -10.05 -8.77
CA ASP A 674 16.47 -11.00 -7.71
C ASP A 674 17.74 -10.58 -6.92
N VAL A 675 18.15 -9.31 -7.00
CA VAL A 675 19.37 -8.79 -6.36
C VAL A 675 19.15 -7.40 -5.77
N LEU A 676 19.41 -7.25 -4.48
CA LEU A 676 19.54 -5.93 -3.86
C LEU A 676 20.91 -5.33 -4.23
N GLN A 677 20.91 -4.14 -4.83
CA GLN A 677 22.10 -3.37 -5.17
C GLN A 677 22.24 -2.13 -4.27
N VAL A 678 23.44 -1.88 -3.74
CA VAL A 678 23.76 -0.70 -2.91
C VAL A 678 24.37 0.42 -3.76
N ILE A 679 23.57 1.42 -4.11
CA ILE A 679 23.99 2.60 -4.89
C ILE A 679 24.46 3.75 -3.98
N GLU A 680 25.47 4.49 -4.43
CA GLU A 680 26.03 5.64 -3.71
C GLU A 680 25.38 6.95 -4.21
N ILE A 681 24.94 7.79 -3.28
CA ILE A 681 24.36 9.11 -3.55
C ILE A 681 25.51 10.09 -3.86
N PRO A 682 25.57 10.69 -5.06
CA PRO A 682 26.73 11.48 -5.48
C PRO A 682 26.65 12.93 -4.95
N TRP A 683 26.63 13.09 -3.62
CA TRP A 683 26.42 14.37 -2.93
C TRP A 683 27.34 15.48 -3.41
N ASP A 684 28.64 15.23 -3.59
CA ASP A 684 29.58 16.24 -4.13
C ASP A 684 29.13 16.81 -5.49
N ARG A 685 28.55 15.97 -6.35
CA ARG A 685 28.07 16.37 -7.69
C ARG A 685 26.70 17.03 -7.64
N ILE A 686 25.83 16.59 -6.73
CA ILE A 686 24.53 17.23 -6.45
C ILE A 686 24.77 18.66 -5.93
N ASN A 687 25.60 18.79 -4.89
CA ASN A 687 25.92 20.05 -4.24
C ASN A 687 26.64 21.02 -5.19
N ALA A 688 27.55 20.53 -6.03
CA ALA A 688 28.16 21.35 -7.09
C ALA A 688 27.14 21.86 -8.11
N SER A 689 26.13 21.06 -8.49
CA SER A 689 25.05 21.51 -9.36
C SER A 689 24.07 22.47 -8.66
N LEU A 690 23.85 22.32 -7.34
CA LEU A 690 23.05 23.24 -6.54
C LEU A 690 23.73 24.61 -6.41
N GLN A 691 25.03 24.65 -6.11
CA GLN A 691 25.79 25.91 -6.06
C GLN A 691 25.72 26.66 -7.40
N LEU A 692 25.85 25.96 -8.54
CA LEU A 692 25.71 26.57 -9.87
C LEU A 692 24.30 27.13 -10.14
N LEU A 693 23.26 26.53 -9.56
CA LEU A 693 21.88 27.02 -9.65
C LEU A 693 21.68 28.28 -8.77
N GLU A 694 22.28 28.33 -7.58
CA GLU A 694 22.24 29.49 -6.68
C GLU A 694 23.08 30.68 -7.19
N ASP A 695 24.27 30.40 -7.73
CA ASP A 695 25.17 31.40 -8.32
C ASP A 695 24.61 31.99 -9.63
N GLY A 696 23.55 31.41 -10.21
CA GLY A 696 22.95 31.81 -11.48
C GLY A 696 23.85 31.52 -12.69
N ALA A 697 24.59 30.40 -12.65
CA ALA A 697 25.57 30.04 -13.68
C ALA A 697 24.90 29.67 -15.03
N PRO A 698 25.64 29.77 -16.17
CA PRO A 698 25.12 29.44 -17.50
C PRO A 698 24.56 28.02 -17.61
N ALA A 699 23.32 27.92 -18.07
CA ALA A 699 22.54 26.70 -18.10
C ALA A 699 21.69 26.58 -19.37
N LEU A 700 21.54 25.34 -19.85
CA LEU A 700 20.64 24.99 -20.94
C LEU A 700 19.16 24.98 -20.50
N LEU A 701 18.93 24.83 -19.19
CA LEU A 701 17.66 25.00 -18.51
C LEU A 701 17.90 25.55 -17.09
N SER A 702 17.16 26.59 -16.70
CA SER A 702 17.18 27.18 -15.36
C SER A 702 15.78 27.67 -14.97
N PRO A 703 15.38 27.63 -13.68
CA PRO A 703 14.15 28.28 -13.20
C PRO A 703 14.10 29.80 -13.44
N ALA A 704 15.26 30.44 -13.62
CA ALA A 704 15.36 31.86 -13.95
C ALA A 704 14.91 32.18 -15.39
N ASP A 705 15.04 31.21 -16.32
CA ASP A 705 14.87 31.42 -17.75
C ASP A 705 13.52 30.89 -18.26
N PRO A 706 12.65 31.75 -18.83
CA PRO A 706 11.38 31.29 -19.39
C PRO A 706 11.57 30.40 -20.61
N ILE A 707 10.82 29.28 -20.66
CA ILE A 707 10.81 28.30 -21.75
C ILE A 707 9.46 28.28 -22.48
N SER A 708 9.43 27.82 -23.73
CA SER A 708 8.17 27.65 -24.48
C SER A 708 7.67 26.20 -24.51
N ILE A 709 6.39 26.02 -24.77
CA ILE A 709 5.80 24.72 -25.09
C ILE A 709 5.44 24.71 -26.58
N GLU A 710 5.78 23.62 -27.28
CA GLU A 710 5.31 23.29 -28.63
C GLU A 710 4.47 22.02 -28.55
N LEU A 711 3.41 21.90 -29.37
CA LEU A 711 2.56 20.71 -29.42
C LEU A 711 2.32 20.25 -30.86
N GLU A 712 2.75 19.03 -31.17
CA GLU A 712 2.42 18.32 -32.39
C GLU A 712 1.27 17.33 -32.11
N LEU A 713 0.12 17.50 -32.78
CA LEU A 713 -1.04 16.61 -32.68
C LEU A 713 -1.16 15.70 -33.91
N LYS A 714 -1.39 14.40 -33.72
CA LYS A 714 -1.50 13.42 -34.83
C LYS A 714 -2.57 12.36 -34.56
N GLY A 715 -3.35 12.02 -35.60
CA GLY A 715 -4.31 10.90 -35.53
C GLY A 715 -5.52 11.14 -34.64
N LEU A 716 -5.87 12.41 -34.39
CA LEU A 716 -6.94 12.79 -33.46
C LEU A 716 -8.29 12.15 -33.81
N ARG A 717 -8.98 11.69 -32.75
CA ARG A 717 -10.36 11.19 -32.74
C ARG A 717 -11.35 12.23 -32.21
N GLY A 718 -10.86 13.27 -31.53
CA GLY A 718 -11.66 14.37 -30.98
C GLY A 718 -11.10 15.75 -31.35
N ASP A 719 -11.62 16.80 -30.71
CA ASP A 719 -11.27 18.19 -31.03
C ASP A 719 -9.80 18.52 -30.72
N ALA A 720 -9.15 19.24 -31.63
CA ALA A 720 -7.76 19.63 -31.54
C ALA A 720 -7.52 20.71 -30.46
N ALA A 721 -8.35 21.75 -30.42
CA ALA A 721 -8.15 22.89 -29.52
C ALA A 721 -8.39 22.52 -28.04
N ALA A 722 -9.39 21.68 -27.76
CA ALA A 722 -9.61 21.10 -26.44
C ALA A 722 -8.43 20.21 -26.01
N THR A 723 -7.87 19.42 -26.92
CA THR A 723 -6.70 18.56 -26.64
C THR A 723 -5.44 19.39 -26.37
N GLU A 724 -5.23 20.44 -27.16
CA GLU A 724 -4.16 21.42 -26.96
C GLU A 724 -4.28 22.12 -25.62
N SER A 725 -5.47 22.59 -25.26
CA SER A 725 -5.75 23.22 -23.96
C SER A 725 -5.44 22.29 -22.79
N VAL A 726 -5.94 21.05 -22.80
CA VAL A 726 -5.74 20.09 -21.69
C VAL A 726 -4.27 19.69 -21.54
N LEU A 727 -3.59 19.32 -22.63
CA LEU A 727 -2.19 18.88 -22.55
C LEU A 727 -1.22 20.02 -22.25
N THR A 728 -1.47 21.22 -22.79
CA THR A 728 -0.62 22.39 -22.56
C THR A 728 -0.82 22.95 -21.16
N GLU A 729 -2.05 22.99 -20.63
CA GLU A 729 -2.27 23.44 -19.25
C GLU A 729 -1.77 22.41 -18.23
N ALA A 730 -1.93 21.10 -18.47
CA ALA A 730 -1.34 20.06 -17.63
C ALA A 730 0.18 20.20 -17.54
N LEU A 731 0.88 20.33 -18.68
CA LEU A 731 2.32 20.59 -18.66
C LEU A 731 2.64 21.95 -18.01
N SER A 732 1.84 22.98 -18.26
CA SER A 732 2.08 24.31 -17.71
C SER A 732 1.99 24.34 -16.19
N GLN A 733 0.98 23.69 -15.60
CA GLN A 733 0.86 23.52 -14.14
C GLN A 733 2.04 22.72 -13.60
N ARG A 734 2.38 21.61 -14.26
CA ARG A 734 3.48 20.72 -13.84
C ARG A 734 4.85 21.40 -13.89
N LEU A 735 5.12 22.26 -14.87
CA LEU A 735 6.35 23.05 -14.96
C LEU A 735 6.38 24.20 -13.94
N LYS A 736 5.27 24.93 -13.77
CA LYS A 736 5.13 25.97 -12.73
C LYS A 736 5.39 25.41 -11.32
N ALA A 737 4.99 24.16 -11.05
CA ALA A 737 5.25 23.47 -9.78
C ALA A 737 6.74 23.17 -9.52
N ASP A 738 7.58 23.06 -10.55
CA ASP A 738 9.06 23.02 -10.41
C ASP A 738 9.68 24.42 -10.26
N GLY A 739 8.87 25.49 -10.34
CA GLY A 739 9.34 26.87 -10.45
C GLY A 739 9.84 27.26 -11.85
N LEU A 740 9.60 26.44 -12.88
CA LEU A 740 9.96 26.78 -14.26
C LEU A 740 8.98 27.82 -14.85
N GLN A 741 9.53 28.90 -15.41
CA GLN A 741 8.76 29.97 -16.03
C GLN A 741 8.41 29.63 -17.48
N ILE A 742 7.23 30.06 -17.96
CA ILE A 742 6.74 29.75 -19.31
C ILE A 742 6.48 31.04 -20.10
N ALA A 743 7.04 31.14 -21.29
CA ALA A 743 6.80 32.22 -22.24
C ALA A 743 6.93 31.72 -23.69
N ALA A 744 6.12 32.24 -24.61
CA ALA A 744 6.18 31.86 -26.02
C ALA A 744 7.50 32.31 -26.70
N GLY A 745 7.93 31.56 -27.73
CA GLY A 745 9.04 31.95 -28.61
C GLY A 745 10.44 31.91 -27.96
N ARG A 746 10.70 30.93 -27.09
CA ARG A 746 11.98 30.79 -26.36
C ARG A 746 12.89 29.73 -27.00
N PRO A 747 14.22 29.83 -26.86
CA PRO A 747 15.16 28.90 -27.50
C PRO A 747 15.20 27.51 -26.86
N THR A 748 14.79 27.42 -25.58
CA THR A 748 14.56 26.17 -24.86
C THR A 748 13.06 25.88 -24.86
N VAL A 749 12.70 24.68 -25.30
CA VAL A 749 11.33 24.30 -25.66
C VAL A 749 10.99 22.91 -25.09
N PHE A 750 9.84 22.78 -24.43
CA PHE A 750 9.21 21.49 -24.24
C PHE A 750 8.31 21.17 -25.44
N ARG A 751 8.71 20.21 -26.26
CA ARG A 751 7.91 19.70 -27.38
C ARG A 751 7.13 18.48 -26.96
N LEU A 752 5.82 18.62 -26.98
CA LEU A 752 4.83 17.56 -26.82
C LEU A 752 4.53 16.95 -28.20
N ARG A 753 4.53 15.62 -28.32
CA ARG A 753 3.98 14.91 -29.49
C ARG A 753 2.88 13.96 -29.04
N PHE A 754 1.63 14.30 -29.35
CA PHE A 754 0.47 13.49 -28.98
C PHE A 754 -0.07 12.69 -30.17
N SER A 755 -0.41 11.44 -29.91
CA SER A 755 -1.23 10.63 -30.81
C SER A 755 -2.16 9.71 -30.04
N GLU A 756 -3.37 9.51 -30.57
CA GLU A 756 -4.36 8.60 -30.02
C GLU A 756 -4.85 7.57 -31.04
N GLN A 757 -5.35 6.43 -30.54
CA GLN A 757 -5.95 5.37 -31.34
C GLN A 757 -7.13 4.73 -30.60
N ALA A 758 -7.90 3.88 -31.29
CA ALA A 758 -8.89 3.04 -30.63
C ALA A 758 -8.17 1.92 -29.85
N GLY A 759 -8.56 1.73 -28.59
CA GLY A 759 -8.31 0.49 -27.86
C GLY A 759 -9.44 -0.51 -28.10
N ASP A 760 -9.65 -1.43 -27.16
CA ASP A 760 -10.69 -2.45 -27.27
C ASP A 760 -12.12 -1.89 -27.15
N THR A 761 -13.10 -2.64 -27.69
CA THR A 761 -14.53 -2.33 -27.53
C THR A 761 -15.10 -3.12 -26.35
N LEU A 762 -15.35 -2.45 -25.23
CA LEU A 762 -15.74 -3.04 -23.95
C LEU A 762 -17.25 -2.87 -23.66
N PRO A 763 -17.90 -3.83 -22.97
CA PRO A 763 -19.28 -3.69 -22.51
C PRO A 763 -19.42 -2.69 -21.34
N ILE A 764 -20.53 -1.95 -21.32
CA ILE A 764 -20.86 -0.97 -20.28
C ILE A 764 -21.69 -1.64 -19.18
N TYR A 765 -21.24 -1.49 -17.93
CA TYR A 765 -21.94 -1.91 -16.71
C TYR A 765 -22.34 -0.66 -15.91
N GLU A 766 -23.58 -0.62 -15.43
CA GLU A 766 -24.14 0.50 -14.67
C GLU A 766 -24.43 0.05 -13.23
N ARG A 767 -23.73 0.64 -12.26
CA ARG A 767 -23.90 0.31 -10.83
C ARG A 767 -25.20 0.90 -10.29
N GLN A 768 -26.08 0.06 -9.75
CA GLN A 768 -27.36 0.51 -9.17
C GLN A 768 -27.25 0.88 -7.68
N SER A 769 -26.07 0.72 -7.08
CA SER A 769 -25.76 1.04 -5.67
C SER A 769 -24.25 1.26 -5.51
N PRO A 770 -23.77 2.05 -4.52
CA PRO A 770 -22.34 2.12 -4.19
C PRO A 770 -21.70 0.78 -3.82
N PHE A 771 -22.52 -0.20 -3.41
CA PHE A 771 -22.09 -1.57 -3.04
C PHE A 771 -22.31 -2.60 -4.17
N ASP A 772 -22.84 -2.17 -5.32
CA ASP A 772 -22.98 -2.99 -6.53
C ASP A 772 -21.68 -2.92 -7.33
N PHE A 773 -20.66 -3.66 -6.89
CA PHE A 773 -19.32 -3.59 -7.49
C PHE A 773 -19.26 -4.10 -8.93
N ARG A 774 -20.12 -5.07 -9.27
CA ARG A 774 -20.18 -5.72 -10.59
C ARG A 774 -20.97 -4.86 -11.59
N GLY A 775 -22.05 -4.22 -11.14
CA GLY A 775 -22.91 -3.40 -11.99
C GLY A 775 -23.78 -4.22 -12.95
N ARG A 776 -24.83 -3.60 -13.46
CA ARG A 776 -25.71 -4.22 -14.45
C ARG A 776 -25.20 -3.97 -15.86
N ASN A 777 -24.85 -5.02 -16.60
CA ASN A 777 -24.54 -4.92 -18.03
C ASN A 777 -25.73 -4.27 -18.78
N THR A 778 -25.47 -3.16 -19.48
CA THR A 778 -26.51 -2.36 -20.13
C THR A 778 -26.83 -2.81 -21.55
N GLY A 779 -26.14 -3.82 -22.08
CA GLY A 779 -26.21 -4.23 -23.49
C GLY A 779 -25.61 -3.19 -24.46
N ARG A 780 -24.95 -2.15 -23.94
CA ARG A 780 -24.21 -1.15 -24.71
C ARG A 780 -22.72 -1.50 -24.63
N THR A 781 -21.97 -1.17 -25.67
CA THR A 781 -20.52 -1.13 -25.65
C THR A 781 -20.02 0.30 -25.86
N ALA A 782 -18.74 0.51 -25.59
CA ALA A 782 -18.00 1.66 -26.11
C ALA A 782 -16.56 1.24 -26.44
N THR A 783 -15.87 2.01 -27.28
CA THR A 783 -14.48 1.75 -27.65
C THR A 783 -13.57 2.61 -26.80
N GLU A 784 -12.60 1.98 -26.14
CA GLU A 784 -11.54 2.68 -25.39
C GLU A 784 -10.72 3.60 -26.30
N VAL A 785 -10.07 4.58 -25.69
CA VAL A 785 -9.09 5.42 -26.38
C VAL A 785 -7.74 5.23 -25.71
N GLU A 786 -6.75 4.83 -26.50
CA GLU A 786 -5.35 4.83 -26.09
C GLU A 786 -4.70 6.15 -26.52
N GLY A 787 -4.11 6.87 -25.58
CA GLY A 787 -3.29 8.05 -25.84
C GLY A 787 -1.81 7.76 -25.57
N SER A 788 -0.94 8.22 -26.46
CA SER A 788 0.51 8.19 -26.30
C SER A 788 1.06 9.60 -26.46
N LEU A 789 1.85 10.05 -25.48
CA LEU A 789 2.43 11.39 -25.45
C LEU A 789 3.94 11.31 -25.23
N VAL A 790 4.71 11.73 -26.23
CA VAL A 790 6.15 11.95 -26.08
C VAL A 790 6.36 13.38 -25.56
N VAL A 791 7.23 13.55 -24.57
CA VAL A 791 7.62 14.86 -24.04
C VAL A 791 9.12 15.01 -24.26
N GLU A 792 9.55 16.01 -25.02
CA GLU A 792 10.96 16.30 -25.32
C GLU A 792 11.36 17.67 -24.79
N LEU A 793 12.46 17.78 -24.04
CA LEU A 793 13.13 19.06 -23.81
C LEU A 793 14.15 19.28 -24.93
N VAL A 794 14.08 20.42 -25.60
CA VAL A 794 14.92 20.76 -26.75
C VAL A 794 15.52 22.15 -26.55
N ALA A 795 16.84 22.27 -26.70
CA ALA A 795 17.54 23.55 -26.77
C ALA A 795 18.63 23.52 -27.84
N GLY A 796 18.84 24.62 -28.56
CA GLY A 796 19.85 24.68 -29.64
C GLY A 796 19.66 23.66 -30.78
N GLY A 797 18.46 23.08 -30.90
CA GLY A 797 18.17 21.98 -31.83
C GLY A 797 18.52 20.57 -31.33
N GLN A 798 19.15 20.44 -30.15
CA GLN A 798 19.44 19.16 -29.50
C GLN A 798 18.31 18.78 -28.53
N VAL A 799 17.90 17.50 -28.53
CA VAL A 799 17.07 16.93 -27.45
C VAL A 799 17.95 16.72 -26.22
N LEU A 800 17.62 17.36 -25.10
CA LEU A 800 18.34 17.27 -23.83
C LEU A 800 17.76 16.21 -22.89
N TRP A 801 16.44 16.01 -22.96
CA TRP A 801 15.69 15.04 -22.16
C TRP A 801 14.47 14.59 -22.96
N ARG A 802 14.05 13.32 -22.81
CA ARG A 802 12.83 12.78 -23.43
C ARG A 802 12.22 11.73 -22.52
N ASP A 803 10.89 11.77 -22.38
CA ASP A 803 10.11 10.65 -21.85
C ASP A 803 8.89 10.37 -22.75
N THR A 804 8.16 9.28 -22.49
CA THR A 804 6.95 8.89 -23.23
C THR A 804 5.95 8.22 -22.30
N ILE A 805 4.83 8.90 -22.06
CA ILE A 805 3.72 8.38 -21.24
C ILE A 805 2.59 7.84 -22.12
N LYS A 806 1.84 6.88 -21.59
CA LYS A 806 0.73 6.20 -22.28
C LYS A 806 -0.40 5.92 -21.32
N ALA A 807 -1.61 6.29 -21.71
CA ALA A 807 -2.81 6.01 -20.92
C ALA A 807 -3.95 5.49 -21.79
N THR A 808 -4.71 4.56 -21.21
CA THR A 808 -6.06 4.21 -21.66
C THR A 808 -7.09 5.14 -21.00
N SER A 809 -8.35 5.01 -21.40
CA SER A 809 -9.50 5.48 -20.64
C SER A 809 -9.58 4.86 -19.23
N SER A 810 -10.28 5.51 -18.30
CA SER A 810 -10.69 4.87 -17.04
C SER A 810 -11.64 3.71 -17.32
N SER A 811 -11.53 2.62 -16.53
CA SER A 811 -12.50 1.52 -16.48
C SER A 811 -13.72 1.83 -15.60
N SER A 812 -13.81 3.04 -15.03
CA SER A 812 -14.90 3.46 -14.13
C SER A 812 -15.22 4.94 -14.29
N PHE A 813 -16.52 5.24 -14.43
CA PHE A 813 -17.07 6.58 -14.65
C PHE A 813 -18.19 6.88 -13.65
N ARG A 814 -18.36 8.15 -13.29
CA ARG A 814 -19.50 8.65 -12.49
C ARG A 814 -20.61 9.27 -13.35
N GLU A 815 -20.34 9.46 -14.63
CA GLU A 815 -21.21 10.12 -15.59
C GLU A 815 -21.56 9.17 -16.74
N GLN A 816 -22.43 9.59 -17.65
CA GLN A 816 -22.89 8.75 -18.76
C GLN A 816 -21.72 8.41 -19.71
N ILE A 817 -21.36 7.13 -19.78
CA ILE A 817 -20.30 6.62 -20.65
C ILE A 817 -20.67 6.83 -22.13
N ASN A 818 -19.79 7.55 -22.84
CA ASN A 818 -19.83 7.83 -24.27
C ASN A 818 -18.42 8.19 -24.76
N ASP A 819 -18.20 8.23 -26.09
CA ASP A 819 -16.89 8.45 -26.71
C ASP A 819 -16.16 9.72 -26.20
N ALA A 820 -16.90 10.80 -25.89
CA ALA A 820 -16.31 12.03 -25.36
C ALA A 820 -15.87 11.87 -23.90
N THR A 821 -16.69 11.27 -23.02
CA THR A 821 -16.30 11.05 -21.61
C THR A 821 -15.14 10.06 -21.48
N ILE A 822 -15.10 9.03 -22.33
CA ILE A 822 -14.00 8.06 -22.43
C ILE A 822 -12.70 8.77 -22.86
N ARG A 823 -12.76 9.58 -23.92
CA ARG A 823 -11.60 10.34 -24.41
C ARG A 823 -11.10 11.39 -23.41
N THR A 824 -12.01 12.11 -22.75
CA THR A 824 -11.65 13.05 -21.68
C THR A 824 -10.93 12.33 -20.55
N SER A 825 -11.42 11.17 -20.11
CA SER A 825 -10.75 10.38 -19.07
C SER A 825 -9.36 9.88 -19.48
N MET A 826 -9.14 9.51 -20.75
CA MET A 826 -7.79 9.21 -21.26
C MET A 826 -6.86 10.44 -21.18
N LEU A 827 -7.35 11.64 -21.54
CA LEU A 827 -6.56 12.88 -21.43
C LEU A 827 -6.28 13.27 -19.98
N GLU A 828 -7.25 13.09 -19.07
CA GLU A 828 -7.05 13.23 -17.61
C GLU A 828 -6.00 12.24 -17.09
N ASN A 829 -5.99 10.99 -17.58
CA ASN A 829 -5.01 9.99 -17.21
C ASN A 829 -3.60 10.37 -17.69
N LEU A 830 -3.46 10.91 -18.90
CA LEU A 830 -2.19 11.49 -19.39
C LEU A 830 -1.74 12.69 -18.55
N ALA A 831 -2.65 13.60 -18.20
CA ALA A 831 -2.33 14.73 -17.32
C ALA A 831 -1.85 14.25 -15.92
N ARG A 832 -2.50 13.22 -15.34
CA ARG A 832 -2.08 12.61 -14.07
C ARG A 832 -0.72 11.91 -14.18
N GLN A 833 -0.44 11.19 -15.26
CA GLN A 833 0.86 10.55 -15.52
C GLN A 833 1.97 11.59 -15.76
N MET A 834 1.67 12.72 -16.41
CA MET A 834 2.62 13.79 -16.66
C MET A 834 3.19 14.36 -15.36
N ASN A 835 2.41 14.34 -14.27
CA ASN A 835 2.89 14.76 -12.96
C ASN A 835 3.98 13.85 -12.37
N ARG A 836 4.01 12.56 -12.75
CA ARG A 836 5.00 11.55 -12.32
C ARG A 836 6.32 11.63 -13.11
N LEU A 837 6.40 12.45 -14.15
CA LEU A 837 7.63 12.57 -14.95
C LEU A 837 8.78 13.18 -14.15
N SER A 838 9.94 12.55 -14.19
CA SER A 838 11.22 13.07 -13.67
C SER A 838 11.82 14.13 -14.58
N ILE A 839 11.06 15.21 -14.81
CA ILE A 839 11.48 16.38 -15.59
C ILE A 839 12.65 17.08 -14.89
N PRO A 840 13.76 17.42 -15.56
CA PRO A 840 14.81 18.27 -15.00
C PRO A 840 14.32 19.72 -14.83
N TYR A 841 14.71 20.38 -13.75
CA TYR A 841 14.50 21.82 -13.54
C TYR A 841 15.77 22.65 -13.73
N PHE A 842 16.95 22.02 -13.71
CA PHE A 842 18.23 22.67 -13.98
C PHE A 842 19.13 21.75 -14.81
N ILE A 843 19.76 22.30 -15.85
CA ILE A 843 20.76 21.61 -16.69
C ILE A 843 21.89 22.60 -16.97
N PRO A 844 23.07 22.48 -16.34
CA PRO A 844 24.21 23.37 -16.59
C PRO A 844 24.77 23.19 -18.01
N GLU A 845 25.43 24.21 -18.56
CA GLU A 845 26.12 24.08 -19.86
C GLU A 845 27.35 23.16 -19.78
N SER A 846 28.02 23.10 -18.62
CA SER A 846 29.16 22.20 -18.41
C SER A 846 28.70 20.75 -18.20
N LYS A 847 29.23 19.85 -19.03
CA LYS A 847 28.93 18.41 -19.01
C LYS A 847 29.56 17.63 -17.84
N GLU A 848 30.37 18.30 -17.01
CA GLU A 848 31.00 17.70 -15.82
C GLU A 848 30.01 17.62 -14.64
N HIS A 849 29.09 18.58 -14.59
CA HIS A 849 28.05 18.69 -13.56
C HIS A 849 26.77 17.91 -13.96
N LEU A 850 25.92 17.63 -12.98
CA LEU A 850 24.68 16.88 -13.19
C LEU A 850 23.49 17.81 -13.45
N ALA A 851 22.53 17.33 -14.25
CA ALA A 851 21.19 17.90 -14.26
C ALA A 851 20.47 17.60 -12.94
N LEU A 852 19.55 18.47 -12.53
CA LEU A 852 18.77 18.31 -11.30
C LEU A 852 17.26 18.15 -11.59
N PRO A 853 16.56 17.20 -10.95
CA PRO A 853 17.11 16.20 -10.05
C PRO A 853 18.02 15.20 -10.80
N VAL A 854 18.96 14.60 -10.08
CA VAL A 854 19.72 13.45 -10.58
C VAL A 854 18.75 12.28 -10.72
N VAL A 855 18.65 11.67 -11.89
CA VAL A 855 17.72 10.57 -12.15
C VAL A 855 18.44 9.23 -12.17
N ILE A 856 17.99 8.29 -11.36
CA ILE A 856 18.31 6.86 -11.41
C ILE A 856 17.31 6.18 -12.36
N GLU A 857 17.78 5.30 -13.25
CA GLU A 857 16.97 4.50 -14.21
C GLU A 857 16.93 3.01 -13.85
#